data_AF-E4ZSG3-F1
#
_entry.id   AF-E4ZSG3-F1
#
_cell.length_a   1.000
_cell.length_b   1.000
_cell.length_c   1.000
_cell.angle_alpha   90.00
_cell.angle_beta   90.00
_cell.angle_gamma   90.00
#
_symmetry.space_group_name_H-M   'P 1'
#
loop_
_entity.id
_entity.type
_entity.pdbx_description
1 polymer ?
#
loop_
_entity_poly.entity_id
_entity_poly.type
_entity_poly.pdbx_seq_one_letter_code
_entity_poly.pdbx_strand_id
1 'polypeptide(L)'
;MDDGAKRKRSFRQEVNNKKAKTSDGSALKSGFGAKMLAKMGYKGEGGLGKEGAGIAEPIQVVMRGTKGGVGIVAEKSEQQKREERKKAEANGEKYVDTSEEEREERKRKKAKARGEARTPTVRPKKTLFELEAAGMHVPLALQSIIDATTGTSTPTSGLSLRGPNVVPFESSLQARVRRDLNSFSEAFEELDIESKAIAPQEWALDEELGALEKQIDELEDIKARLESLRTGTFDSICNGLKSLRAAYPSKPLHRESIAIIHPHFSKAIASWSPLDDALEFIAASFSELANIILPRSRRVTSQAYTYPSEALVSRADIDQVDTIKRGTTSSYETMMLRLWLPAVSSAVTQWDVKDPHPMVHLVDTWSPVLPPFVAKRVLDQITRKLSTSIHEWNPRKFKKSPHTWIVEWLPFLKSADLDPKGSGLVAEIKRKIRHALHSMDLSRGPLPGMEQWRKVFGKEEFDRLITSHLVPRLATHLRDNFEINPAEQDLAALETVFAWKGLVSNQVVGELLHAQFFPKFLDIIHQWLSSEEVVFKEVEGWIAWWRDEILRDEINSLPPVESGWNEAYTLINQALDLGDARTTDLPVPRARGTAASPQTPQFSQSVNKEPPKPAPVVEEATFKDVVEEFCAEENLLLIPLREAHEVTGLPLFRITASATGRGGAVAYLKGDVLWVQNKKDKSIWEPTGLDEGLVAKAEGR
;
A
#
# COMPACT_ATOMS: atom_id res chain seq x y z
N MET A 1 9.67 -45.24 -41.65
CA MET A 1 9.48 -45.16 -40.19
C MET A 1 9.93 -43.77 -39.77
N ASP A 2 8.99 -43.07 -39.14
CA ASP A 2 9.05 -41.83 -38.38
C ASP A 2 9.58 -40.52 -39.02
N ASP A 3 8.64 -39.58 -39.17
CA ASP A 3 8.78 -38.21 -39.65
C ASP A 3 8.50 -37.25 -38.47
N GLY A 4 9.50 -36.50 -38.02
CA GLY A 4 9.45 -35.66 -36.82
C GLY A 4 8.94 -34.24 -37.08
N ALA A 5 7.63 -34.05 -37.16
CA ALA A 5 6.99 -32.74 -37.35
C ALA A 5 6.85 -31.94 -36.03
N LYS A 6 7.29 -30.67 -36.08
CA LYS A 6 7.23 -29.67 -35.01
C LYS A 6 5.79 -29.33 -34.60
N ARG A 7 5.45 -29.52 -33.31
CA ARG A 7 4.16 -29.15 -32.71
C ARG A 7 4.01 -27.63 -32.59
N LYS A 8 3.08 -27.04 -33.37
CA LYS A 8 2.49 -25.73 -33.11
C LYS A 8 1.57 -25.82 -31.89
N ARG A 9 1.82 -25.03 -30.84
CA ARG A 9 0.92 -24.88 -29.69
C ARG A 9 -0.25 -23.97 -30.09
N SER A 10 -1.43 -24.54 -30.27
CA SER A 10 -2.68 -23.81 -30.39
C SER A 10 -3.12 -23.33 -29.01
N PHE A 11 -3.34 -22.02 -28.87
CA PHE A 11 -3.94 -21.40 -27.70
C PHE A 11 -5.45 -21.64 -27.74
N ARG A 12 -5.91 -22.74 -27.12
CA ARG A 12 -7.34 -23.02 -26.92
C ARG A 12 -7.72 -22.49 -25.54
N GLN A 13 -8.31 -21.29 -25.50
CA GLN A 13 -8.89 -20.73 -24.29
C GLN A 13 -10.23 -21.44 -24.06
N GLU A 14 -10.25 -22.43 -23.17
CA GLU A 14 -11.48 -23.04 -22.69
C GLU A 14 -12.27 -22.02 -21.87
N VAL A 15 -13.37 -21.52 -22.45
CA VAL A 15 -14.32 -20.66 -21.73
C VAL A 15 -15.16 -21.54 -20.83
N ASN A 16 -14.86 -21.49 -19.54
CA ASN A 16 -15.55 -22.20 -18.48
C ASN A 16 -16.94 -21.56 -18.28
N ASN A 17 -17.98 -22.17 -18.84
CA ASN A 17 -19.37 -21.71 -18.74
C ASN A 17 -19.92 -22.01 -17.33
N LYS A 18 -19.60 -21.17 -16.34
CA LYS A 18 -20.31 -21.14 -15.05
C LYS A 18 -21.51 -20.20 -15.16
N LYS A 19 -22.71 -20.79 -15.19
CA LYS A 19 -23.99 -20.08 -15.01
C LYS A 19 -23.92 -19.22 -13.73
N ALA A 20 -24.11 -17.91 -13.89
CA ALA A 20 -24.34 -17.00 -12.76
C ALA A 20 -25.67 -17.35 -12.11
N LYS A 21 -25.62 -17.68 -10.82
CA LYS A 21 -26.78 -17.93 -9.96
C LYS A 21 -27.41 -16.57 -9.65
N THR A 22 -28.66 -16.38 -10.01
CA THR A 22 -29.49 -15.22 -9.64
C THR A 22 -29.55 -15.13 -8.12
N SER A 23 -28.89 -14.13 -7.53
CA SER A 23 -29.06 -13.77 -6.12
C SER A 23 -30.11 -12.67 -6.01
N ASP A 24 -31.11 -12.90 -5.17
CA ASP A 24 -32.24 -12.01 -4.90
C ASP A 24 -31.84 -10.57 -4.59
N GLY A 25 -32.67 -9.63 -5.07
CA GLY A 25 -32.44 -8.20 -5.04
C GLY A 25 -32.86 -7.54 -3.74
N SER A 26 -32.06 -7.70 -2.68
CA SER A 26 -32.26 -6.98 -1.41
C SER A 26 -31.13 -6.00 -1.05
N ALA A 27 -29.94 -6.13 -1.64
CA ALA A 27 -28.77 -5.32 -1.27
C ALA A 27 -28.73 -3.90 -1.89
N LEU A 28 -29.59 -3.60 -2.88
CA LEU A 28 -29.61 -2.31 -3.58
C LEU A 28 -30.50 -1.24 -2.91
N LYS A 29 -31.18 -1.55 -1.79
CA LYS A 29 -32.20 -0.67 -1.21
C LYS A 29 -31.72 0.31 -0.12
N SER A 30 -30.47 0.27 0.36
CA SER A 30 -30.08 1.07 1.54
C SER A 30 -28.81 1.94 1.44
N GLY A 31 -28.03 1.86 0.35
CA GLY A 31 -26.80 2.65 0.18
C GLY A 31 -27.05 4.15 -0.12
N PHE A 32 -26.06 5.00 0.17
CA PHE A 32 -26.12 6.45 -0.14
C PHE A 32 -26.47 6.72 -1.62
N GLY A 33 -25.88 5.95 -2.54
CA GLY A 33 -26.22 6.00 -3.96
C GLY A 33 -27.68 5.63 -4.25
N ALA A 34 -28.24 4.64 -3.56
CA ALA A 34 -29.65 4.26 -3.71
C ALA A 34 -30.60 5.36 -3.21
N LYS A 35 -30.27 6.03 -2.09
CA LYS A 35 -31.02 7.20 -1.60
C LYS A 35 -30.93 8.39 -2.57
N MET A 36 -29.79 8.61 -3.20
CA MET A 36 -29.62 9.65 -4.22
C MET A 36 -30.42 9.35 -5.48
N LEU A 37 -30.42 8.09 -5.94
CA LEU A 37 -31.22 7.64 -7.09
C LEU A 37 -32.72 7.74 -6.82
N ALA A 38 -33.17 7.34 -5.63
CA ALA A 38 -34.57 7.50 -5.21
C ALA A 38 -34.98 8.98 -5.17
N LYS A 39 -34.09 9.88 -4.69
CA LYS A 39 -34.33 11.32 -4.69
C LYS A 39 -34.40 11.92 -6.10
N MET A 40 -33.70 11.32 -7.06
CA MET A 40 -33.76 11.67 -8.49
C MET A 40 -34.90 10.95 -9.24
N GLY A 41 -35.79 10.26 -8.52
CA GLY A 41 -37.03 9.69 -9.05
C GLY A 41 -36.96 8.20 -9.43
N TYR A 42 -35.85 7.51 -9.20
CA TYR A 42 -35.74 6.07 -9.49
C TYR A 42 -36.54 5.22 -8.48
N LYS A 43 -37.47 4.40 -8.97
CA LYS A 43 -38.38 3.59 -8.14
C LYS A 43 -37.84 2.21 -7.75
N GLY A 44 -36.59 1.88 -8.12
CA GLY A 44 -35.96 0.60 -7.80
C GLY A 44 -36.33 -0.56 -8.73
N GLU A 45 -37.28 -0.35 -9.63
CA GLU A 45 -37.70 -1.30 -10.66
C GLU A 45 -37.70 -0.58 -12.03
N GLY A 46 -37.17 -1.25 -13.05
CA GLY A 46 -37.02 -0.68 -14.40
C GLY A 46 -35.75 0.16 -14.60
N GLY A 47 -35.78 1.00 -15.63
CA GLY A 47 -34.68 1.86 -16.05
C GLY A 47 -34.36 3.02 -15.12
N LEU A 48 -33.13 3.53 -15.16
CA LEU A 48 -32.71 4.67 -14.34
C LEU A 48 -33.46 5.98 -14.72
N GLY A 49 -33.93 6.74 -13.73
CA GLY A 49 -34.59 8.06 -13.91
C GLY A 49 -36.05 8.11 -13.46
N LYS A 50 -36.61 9.33 -13.31
CA LYS A 50 -37.97 9.59 -12.77
C LYS A 50 -39.10 8.90 -13.55
N GLU A 51 -38.91 8.74 -14.86
CA GLU A 51 -39.86 8.09 -15.79
C GLU A 51 -39.40 6.69 -16.23
N GLY A 52 -38.30 6.17 -15.67
CA GLY A 52 -37.80 4.84 -16.02
C GLY A 52 -37.12 4.74 -17.39
N ALA A 53 -36.70 5.87 -17.97
CA ALA A 53 -36.19 5.97 -19.34
C ALA A 53 -34.76 5.40 -19.56
N GLY A 54 -34.05 5.04 -18.50
CA GLY A 54 -32.72 4.45 -18.58
C GLY A 54 -32.73 2.97 -19.03
N ILE A 55 -31.58 2.50 -19.53
CA ILE A 55 -31.39 1.11 -19.96
C ILE A 55 -31.43 0.20 -18.71
N ALA A 56 -32.34 -0.78 -18.70
CA ALA A 56 -32.55 -1.63 -17.53
C ALA A 56 -31.64 -2.87 -17.53
N GLU A 57 -31.24 -3.35 -18.71
CA GLU A 57 -30.39 -4.52 -18.88
C GLU A 57 -28.99 -4.11 -19.37
N PRO A 58 -27.89 -4.66 -18.82
CA PRO A 58 -26.55 -4.33 -19.28
C PRO A 58 -26.38 -4.57 -20.79
N ILE A 59 -25.69 -3.66 -21.47
CA ILE A 59 -25.45 -3.74 -22.92
C ILE A 59 -24.66 -5.00 -23.25
N GLN A 60 -25.25 -5.92 -24.01
CA GLN A 60 -24.57 -7.12 -24.46
C GLN A 60 -23.68 -6.82 -25.67
N VAL A 61 -22.40 -7.22 -25.58
CA VAL A 61 -21.44 -7.09 -26.69
C VAL A 61 -21.64 -8.25 -27.66
N VAL A 62 -22.10 -7.96 -28.87
CA VAL A 62 -22.21 -8.96 -29.95
C VAL A 62 -20.87 -9.03 -30.68
N MET A 63 -20.18 -10.18 -30.60
CA MET A 63 -18.96 -10.40 -31.38
C MET A 63 -19.29 -10.59 -32.87
N ARG A 64 -18.53 -9.93 -33.75
CA ARG A 64 -18.65 -10.10 -35.20
C ARG A 64 -18.17 -11.49 -35.60
N GLY A 65 -18.89 -12.15 -36.50
CA GLY A 65 -18.42 -13.38 -37.14
C GLY A 65 -17.16 -13.11 -37.97
N THR A 66 -16.09 -13.86 -37.73
CA THR A 66 -14.83 -13.77 -38.46
C THR A 66 -15.09 -14.09 -39.94
N LYS A 67 -14.98 -13.07 -40.82
CA LYS A 67 -15.14 -13.08 -42.31
C LYS A 67 -16.47 -12.56 -42.93
N GLY A 68 -17.32 -11.82 -42.21
CA GLY A 68 -18.49 -11.14 -42.83
C GLY A 68 -18.28 -9.64 -43.03
N GLY A 69 -18.55 -9.07 -44.23
CA GLY A 69 -18.50 -7.63 -44.52
C GLY A 69 -19.52 -6.78 -43.73
N VAL A 70 -19.33 -5.45 -43.69
CA VAL A 70 -20.07 -4.52 -42.80
C VAL A 70 -21.60 -4.54 -43.00
N GLY A 71 -22.10 -4.92 -44.18
CA GLY A 71 -23.54 -4.97 -44.46
C GLY A 71 -24.29 -6.25 -44.03
N ILE A 72 -23.62 -7.26 -43.45
CA ILE A 72 -24.24 -8.56 -43.12
C ILE A 72 -24.76 -8.60 -41.67
N VAL A 73 -24.22 -7.75 -40.79
CA VAL A 73 -24.64 -7.67 -39.39
C VAL A 73 -25.75 -6.64 -39.30
N ALA A 74 -26.93 -7.04 -38.80
CA ALA A 74 -27.99 -6.08 -38.50
C ALA A 74 -27.44 -5.01 -37.55
N GLU A 75 -27.46 -3.74 -37.96
CA GLU A 75 -26.82 -2.61 -37.26
C GLU A 75 -27.29 -2.43 -35.80
N LYS A 76 -28.44 -3.01 -35.44
CA LYS A 76 -29.03 -2.94 -34.09
C LYS A 76 -29.14 -4.33 -33.45
N SER A 77 -28.71 -4.44 -32.20
CA SER A 77 -28.87 -5.68 -31.43
C SER A 77 -30.35 -5.94 -31.10
N GLU A 78 -30.72 -7.22 -30.92
CA GLU A 78 -32.09 -7.60 -30.52
C GLU A 78 -32.51 -6.95 -29.18
N GLN A 79 -31.53 -6.65 -28.32
CA GLN A 79 -31.75 -5.93 -27.06
C GLN A 79 -32.13 -4.45 -27.34
N GLN A 80 -31.42 -3.78 -28.25
CA GLN A 80 -31.70 -2.39 -28.63
C GLN A 80 -33.09 -2.24 -29.28
N LYS A 81 -33.49 -3.18 -30.15
CA LYS A 81 -34.84 -3.16 -30.76
C LYS A 81 -35.95 -3.30 -29.73
N ARG A 82 -35.74 -4.11 -28.67
CA ARG A 82 -36.74 -4.30 -27.60
C ARG A 82 -36.86 -3.07 -26.70
N GLU A 83 -35.74 -2.40 -26.41
CA GLU A 83 -35.78 -1.15 -25.64
C GLU A 83 -36.39 0.01 -26.43
N GLU A 84 -36.07 0.15 -27.72
CA GLU A 84 -36.72 1.14 -28.61
C GLU A 84 -38.23 0.90 -28.72
N ARG A 85 -38.65 -0.37 -28.82
CA ARG A 85 -40.08 -0.75 -28.82
C ARG A 85 -40.79 -0.35 -27.54
N LYS A 86 -40.20 -0.65 -26.38
CA LYS A 86 -40.77 -0.25 -25.08
C LYS A 86 -40.86 1.26 -24.92
N LYS A 87 -39.86 2.00 -25.44
CA LYS A 87 -39.83 3.46 -25.36
C LYS A 87 -40.87 4.12 -26.26
N ALA A 88 -41.07 3.61 -27.47
CA ALA A 88 -42.13 4.06 -28.37
C ALA A 88 -43.53 3.77 -27.81
N GLU A 89 -43.74 2.59 -27.21
CA GLU A 89 -45.02 2.22 -26.56
C GLU A 89 -45.32 3.10 -25.34
N ALA A 90 -44.30 3.46 -24.55
CA ALA A 90 -44.44 4.39 -23.42
C ALA A 90 -44.77 5.83 -23.85
N ASN A 91 -44.29 6.27 -25.01
CA ASN A 91 -44.60 7.57 -25.60
C ASN A 91 -45.96 7.59 -26.35
N GLY A 92 -46.70 6.47 -26.37
CA GLY A 92 -47.98 6.35 -27.08
C GLY A 92 -47.86 6.29 -28.60
N GLU A 93 -46.65 6.08 -29.13
CA GLU A 93 -46.38 5.94 -30.55
C GLU A 93 -46.37 4.45 -30.95
N LYS A 94 -46.98 4.11 -32.10
CA LYS A 94 -46.89 2.74 -32.64
C LYS A 94 -45.45 2.48 -33.10
N TYR A 95 -44.72 1.65 -32.37
CA TYR A 95 -43.42 1.15 -32.81
C TYR A 95 -43.60 0.27 -34.06
N VAL A 96 -43.22 0.79 -35.21
CA VAL A 96 -43.12 0.01 -36.43
C VAL A 96 -41.67 -0.47 -36.53
N ASP A 97 -41.45 -1.78 -36.44
CA ASP A 97 -40.11 -2.33 -36.66
C ASP A 97 -39.69 -1.97 -38.09
N THR A 98 -38.45 -1.52 -38.27
CA THR A 98 -37.89 -1.16 -39.59
C THR A 98 -38.13 -2.25 -40.63
N SER A 99 -38.26 -3.52 -40.23
CA SER A 99 -38.64 -4.62 -41.11
C SER A 99 -40.11 -4.62 -41.55
N GLU A 100 -41.05 -4.21 -40.69
CA GLU A 100 -42.49 -4.05 -40.99
C GLU A 100 -42.77 -2.73 -41.69
N GLU A 101 -42.06 -1.66 -41.35
CA GLU A 101 -42.12 -0.38 -42.06
C GLU A 101 -41.49 -0.52 -43.44
N GLU A 102 -40.39 -1.27 -43.60
CA GLU A 102 -39.85 -1.63 -44.92
C GLU A 102 -40.78 -2.58 -45.69
N ARG A 103 -41.53 -3.46 -45.02
CA ARG A 103 -42.49 -4.37 -45.69
C ARG A 103 -43.77 -3.67 -46.09
N GLU A 104 -44.29 -2.77 -45.26
CA GLU A 104 -45.44 -1.91 -45.54
C GLU A 104 -45.06 -0.76 -46.47
N GLU A 105 -43.83 -0.23 -46.42
CA GLU A 105 -43.27 0.64 -47.45
C GLU A 105 -43.05 -0.14 -48.74
N ARG A 106 -42.59 -1.40 -48.74
CA ARG A 106 -42.50 -2.21 -49.97
C ARG A 106 -43.88 -2.52 -50.53
N LYS A 107 -44.91 -2.72 -49.70
CA LYS A 107 -46.31 -2.88 -50.13
C LYS A 107 -46.93 -1.56 -50.59
N ARG A 108 -46.72 -0.44 -49.89
CA ARG A 108 -47.15 0.92 -50.28
C ARG A 108 -46.40 1.42 -51.49
N LYS A 109 -45.10 1.12 -51.64
CA LYS A 109 -44.29 1.39 -52.83
C LYS A 109 -44.72 0.49 -53.99
N LYS A 110 -45.06 -0.79 -53.78
CA LYS A 110 -45.70 -1.64 -54.81
C LYS A 110 -47.10 -1.15 -55.21
N ALA A 111 -47.87 -0.60 -54.27
CA ALA A 111 -49.21 -0.07 -54.52
C ALA A 111 -49.18 1.31 -55.19
N LYS A 112 -48.29 2.23 -54.76
CA LYS A 112 -48.06 3.54 -55.41
C LYS A 112 -47.36 3.40 -56.76
N ALA A 113 -46.42 2.46 -56.93
CA ALA A 113 -45.78 2.18 -58.23
C ALA A 113 -46.75 1.59 -59.27
N ARG A 114 -47.94 1.11 -58.85
CA ARG A 114 -48.99 0.66 -59.76
C ARG A 114 -50.00 1.77 -60.11
N GLY A 115 -49.95 2.91 -59.40
CA GLY A 115 -50.92 4.01 -59.53
C GLY A 115 -50.35 5.35 -60.05
N GLU A 116 -49.06 5.61 -59.91
CA GLU A 116 -48.42 6.83 -60.45
C GLU A 116 -47.06 6.48 -61.04
N ALA A 117 -47.02 6.33 -62.36
CA ALA A 117 -45.79 6.32 -63.13
C ALA A 117 -45.16 7.71 -63.08
N ARG A 118 -44.30 7.96 -62.09
CA ARG A 118 -43.29 9.01 -62.14
C ARG A 118 -41.94 8.36 -62.47
N THR A 119 -41.38 8.80 -63.59
CA THR A 119 -40.13 8.36 -64.18
C THR A 119 -38.97 8.45 -63.18
N PRO A 120 -38.24 7.36 -62.90
CA PRO A 120 -36.97 7.46 -62.18
C PRO A 120 -35.97 8.20 -63.07
N THR A 121 -35.24 9.15 -62.49
CA THR A 121 -34.07 9.77 -63.11
C THR A 121 -33.16 8.67 -63.65
N VAL A 122 -33.07 8.62 -64.97
CA VAL A 122 -32.29 7.67 -65.75
C VAL A 122 -30.82 7.91 -65.42
N ARG A 123 -30.17 6.97 -64.71
CA ARG A 123 -28.70 6.85 -64.81
C ARG A 123 -28.38 6.68 -66.31
N PRO A 124 -27.39 7.39 -66.86
CA PRO A 124 -27.12 7.36 -68.30
C PRO A 124 -26.99 5.91 -68.77
N LYS A 125 -27.70 5.62 -69.86
CA LYS A 125 -27.87 4.28 -70.40
C LYS A 125 -26.56 3.87 -71.06
N LYS A 126 -25.70 3.11 -70.37
CA LYS A 126 -24.50 2.55 -71.00
C LYS A 126 -24.91 1.58 -72.10
N THR A 127 -24.78 2.02 -73.34
CA THR A 127 -24.92 1.16 -74.52
C THR A 127 -23.66 0.31 -74.68
N LEU A 128 -23.75 -0.81 -75.40
CA LEU A 128 -22.61 -1.68 -75.70
C LEU A 128 -21.42 -0.90 -76.32
N PHE A 129 -21.73 0.20 -77.03
CA PHE A 129 -20.78 1.13 -77.61
C PHE A 129 -20.06 2.02 -76.57
N GLU A 130 -20.74 2.46 -75.51
CA GLU A 130 -20.11 3.22 -74.41
C GLU A 130 -19.21 2.34 -73.55
N LEU A 131 -19.53 1.05 -73.45
CA LEU A 131 -18.72 0.04 -72.80
C LEU A 131 -17.45 -0.26 -73.61
N GLU A 132 -17.55 -0.38 -74.93
CA GLU A 132 -16.41 -0.56 -75.83
C GLU A 132 -15.53 0.71 -75.92
N ALA A 133 -16.13 1.91 -75.89
CA ALA A 133 -15.42 3.19 -75.81
C ALA A 133 -14.70 3.42 -74.47
N ALA A 134 -15.17 2.79 -73.37
CA ALA A 134 -14.48 2.74 -72.09
C ALA A 134 -13.36 1.70 -72.04
N GLY A 135 -13.06 1.02 -73.16
CA GLY A 135 -12.00 0.03 -73.29
C GLY A 135 -12.41 -1.41 -72.93
N MET A 136 -13.70 -1.70 -72.75
CA MET A 136 -14.16 -3.07 -72.47
C MET A 136 -14.24 -3.90 -73.75
N HIS A 137 -13.42 -4.94 -73.86
CA HIS A 137 -13.56 -5.92 -74.94
C HIS A 137 -14.61 -6.97 -74.57
N VAL A 138 -15.85 -6.77 -75.05
CA VAL A 138 -16.92 -7.76 -74.89
C VAL A 138 -16.64 -8.94 -75.84
N PRO A 139 -16.53 -10.20 -75.35
CA PRO A 139 -16.27 -11.35 -76.21
C PRO A 139 -17.25 -11.45 -77.37
N LEU A 140 -16.74 -11.74 -78.58
CA LEU A 140 -17.51 -11.83 -79.84
C LEU A 140 -18.80 -12.66 -79.73
N ALA A 141 -18.80 -13.70 -78.87
CA ALA A 141 -19.96 -14.55 -78.61
C ALA A 141 -21.18 -13.82 -78.00
N LEU A 142 -20.98 -12.67 -77.35
CA LEU A 142 -22.04 -11.86 -76.74
C LEU A 142 -22.44 -10.64 -77.59
N GLN A 143 -21.81 -10.46 -78.76
CA GLN A 143 -22.07 -9.35 -79.69
C GLN A 143 -23.25 -9.63 -80.65
N SER A 144 -23.60 -10.91 -80.87
CA SER A 144 -24.72 -11.31 -81.73
C SER A 144 -25.53 -12.43 -81.08
N ILE A 145 -26.85 -12.25 -80.96
CA ILE A 145 -27.75 -13.33 -80.55
C ILE A 145 -28.27 -14.00 -81.81
N ILE A 146 -27.87 -15.26 -82.00
CA ILE A 146 -28.38 -16.13 -83.07
C ILE A 146 -29.48 -16.99 -82.46
N ASP A 147 -30.74 -16.73 -82.83
CA ASP A 147 -31.85 -17.58 -82.44
C ASP A 147 -31.88 -18.84 -83.32
N ALA A 148 -31.49 -19.98 -82.75
CA ALA A 148 -31.42 -21.26 -83.44
C ALA A 148 -32.80 -21.80 -83.89
N THR A 149 -33.91 -21.24 -83.40
CA THR A 149 -35.26 -21.64 -83.81
C THR A 149 -35.85 -20.81 -84.95
N THR A 150 -35.33 -19.60 -85.19
CA THR A 150 -35.85 -18.68 -86.24
C THR A 150 -34.79 -18.25 -87.26
N GLY A 151 -33.51 -18.58 -87.04
CA GLY A 151 -32.41 -18.26 -87.96
C GLY A 151 -32.10 -16.78 -88.09
N THR A 152 -32.70 -15.93 -87.25
CA THR A 152 -32.50 -14.48 -87.29
C THR A 152 -31.38 -14.07 -86.33
N SER A 153 -30.40 -13.33 -86.85
CA SER A 153 -29.30 -12.74 -86.07
C SER A 153 -29.71 -11.34 -85.64
N THR A 154 -29.84 -11.12 -84.33
CA THR A 154 -30.07 -9.78 -83.78
C THR A 154 -28.79 -9.25 -83.15
N PRO A 155 -28.27 -8.08 -83.59
CA PRO A 155 -27.08 -7.49 -82.98
C PRO A 155 -27.41 -7.03 -81.56
N THR A 156 -26.55 -7.33 -80.58
CA THR A 156 -26.78 -6.95 -79.17
C THR A 156 -26.68 -5.45 -78.92
N SER A 157 -26.28 -4.66 -79.92
CA SER A 157 -26.24 -3.20 -79.93
C SER A 157 -27.60 -2.53 -79.68
N GLY A 158 -28.71 -3.20 -80.02
CA GLY A 158 -30.08 -2.70 -79.80
C GLY A 158 -30.70 -3.07 -78.44
N LEU A 159 -30.01 -3.90 -77.65
CA LEU A 159 -30.51 -4.40 -76.37
C LEU A 159 -30.14 -3.43 -75.24
N SER A 160 -31.02 -2.45 -74.99
CA SER A 160 -30.92 -1.61 -73.79
C SER A 160 -31.02 -2.46 -72.52
N LEU A 161 -29.99 -2.42 -71.67
CA LEU A 161 -29.86 -3.25 -70.45
C LEU A 161 -30.89 -2.93 -69.35
N ARG A 162 -31.75 -1.92 -69.53
CA ARG A 162 -32.97 -1.69 -68.73
C ARG A 162 -34.01 -0.91 -69.53
N GLY A 163 -34.97 -1.62 -70.12
CA GLY A 163 -36.21 -1.04 -70.67
C GLY A 163 -37.38 -1.18 -69.67
N PRO A 164 -38.33 -0.23 -69.61
CA PRO A 164 -39.49 -0.29 -68.72
C PRO A 164 -40.60 -1.25 -69.20
N ASN A 165 -40.43 -1.85 -70.38
CA ASN A 165 -41.41 -2.79 -70.93
C ASN A 165 -41.12 -4.19 -70.40
N VAL A 166 -41.97 -4.64 -69.48
CA VAL A 166 -42.12 -6.06 -69.13
C VAL A 166 -42.64 -6.76 -70.39
N VAL A 167 -41.74 -7.31 -71.19
CA VAL A 167 -42.11 -8.19 -72.30
C VAL A 167 -42.40 -9.56 -71.70
N PRO A 168 -43.61 -10.13 -71.89
CA PRO A 168 -43.96 -11.45 -71.38
C PRO A 168 -43.17 -12.51 -72.14
N PHE A 169 -42.32 -13.27 -71.44
CA PHE A 169 -41.85 -14.61 -71.81
C PHE A 169 -41.45 -14.82 -73.28
N GLU A 170 -40.38 -14.16 -73.76
CA GLU A 170 -39.67 -14.56 -74.99
C GLU A 170 -38.16 -14.76 -74.75
N SER A 171 -37.74 -16.01 -74.98
CA SER A 171 -36.39 -16.59 -74.98
C SER A 171 -35.58 -16.55 -73.66
N SER A 172 -35.36 -17.72 -73.07
CA SER A 172 -34.39 -17.95 -71.98
C SER A 172 -32.98 -17.44 -72.33
N LEU A 173 -32.66 -17.36 -73.63
CA LEU A 173 -31.37 -16.94 -74.17
C LEU A 173 -31.12 -15.43 -74.03
N GLN A 174 -32.08 -14.56 -74.38
CA GLN A 174 -31.88 -13.10 -74.26
C GLN A 174 -31.76 -12.65 -72.80
N ALA A 175 -32.52 -13.28 -71.89
CA ALA A 175 -32.39 -13.02 -70.45
C ALA A 175 -31.05 -13.49 -69.89
N ARG A 176 -30.52 -14.64 -70.38
CA ARG A 176 -29.20 -15.16 -70.00
C ARG A 176 -28.08 -14.24 -70.49
N VAL A 177 -28.13 -13.79 -71.75
CA VAL A 177 -27.16 -12.86 -72.32
C VAL A 177 -27.15 -11.52 -71.57
N ARG A 178 -28.31 -10.99 -71.18
CA ARG A 178 -28.38 -9.77 -70.35
C ARG A 178 -27.78 -9.98 -68.96
N ARG A 179 -27.99 -11.15 -68.35
CA ARG A 179 -27.41 -11.49 -67.04
C ARG A 179 -25.90 -11.63 -67.13
N ASP A 180 -25.41 -12.32 -68.15
CA ASP A 180 -23.99 -12.53 -68.40
C ASP A 180 -23.31 -11.17 -68.68
N LEU A 181 -23.91 -10.33 -69.52
CA LEU A 181 -23.39 -8.99 -69.83
C LEU A 181 -23.39 -8.06 -68.60
N ASN A 182 -24.44 -8.10 -67.77
CA ASN A 182 -24.44 -7.40 -66.48
C ASN A 182 -23.32 -7.91 -65.56
N SER A 183 -23.11 -9.23 -65.47
CA SER A 183 -22.03 -9.79 -64.65
C SER A 183 -20.63 -9.42 -65.16
N PHE A 184 -20.44 -9.30 -66.49
CA PHE A 184 -19.20 -8.79 -67.07
C PHE A 184 -19.00 -7.30 -66.77
N SER A 185 -20.06 -6.50 -66.84
CA SER A 185 -19.98 -5.08 -66.49
C SER A 185 -19.69 -4.86 -65.00
N GLU A 186 -20.27 -5.68 -64.12
CA GLU A 186 -19.99 -5.65 -62.69
C GLU A 186 -18.54 -6.08 -62.40
N ALA A 187 -18.07 -7.16 -63.00
CA ALA A 187 -16.68 -7.62 -62.86
C ALA A 187 -15.65 -6.62 -63.42
N PHE A 188 -15.98 -5.90 -64.50
CA PHE A 188 -15.11 -4.85 -65.02
C PHE A 188 -15.14 -3.60 -64.15
N GLU A 189 -16.29 -3.17 -63.63
CA GLU A 189 -16.36 -2.06 -62.68
C GLU A 189 -15.57 -2.39 -61.41
N GLU A 190 -15.62 -3.65 -60.95
CA GLU A 190 -14.78 -4.15 -59.86
C GLU A 190 -13.28 -4.08 -60.21
N LEU A 191 -12.87 -4.57 -61.39
CA LEU A 191 -11.49 -4.47 -61.87
C LEU A 191 -11.00 -3.02 -62.06
N ASP A 192 -11.86 -2.11 -62.52
CA ASP A 192 -11.53 -0.69 -62.68
C ASP A 192 -11.32 -0.02 -61.31
N ILE A 193 -12.17 -0.36 -60.33
CA ILE A 193 -12.00 0.08 -58.94
C ILE A 193 -10.71 -0.48 -58.35
N GLU A 194 -10.42 -1.78 -58.55
CA GLU A 194 -9.18 -2.40 -58.10
C GLU A 194 -7.97 -1.73 -58.77
N SER A 195 -7.99 -1.52 -60.08
CA SER A 195 -6.89 -0.87 -60.81
C SER A 195 -6.59 0.54 -60.29
N LYS A 196 -7.64 1.31 -59.95
CA LYS A 196 -7.51 2.64 -59.35
C LYS A 196 -7.05 2.60 -57.89
N ALA A 197 -7.32 1.50 -57.19
CA ALA A 197 -6.87 1.30 -55.81
C ALA A 197 -5.41 0.82 -55.72
N ILE A 198 -4.85 0.21 -56.78
CA ILE A 198 -3.46 -0.27 -56.79
C ILE A 198 -2.47 0.88 -56.60
N ALA A 199 -2.55 1.95 -57.39
CA ALA A 199 -1.60 3.07 -57.30
C ALA A 199 -1.48 3.72 -55.89
N PRO A 200 -2.57 4.04 -55.17
CA PRO A 200 -2.45 4.56 -53.80
C PRO A 200 -1.99 3.50 -52.79
N GLN A 201 -2.25 2.21 -53.03
CA GLN A 201 -1.73 1.12 -52.20
C GLN A 201 -0.22 0.94 -52.39
N GLU A 202 0.26 0.96 -53.63
CA GLU A 202 1.69 0.94 -53.95
C GLU A 202 2.41 2.11 -53.28
N TRP A 203 1.86 3.32 -53.40
CA TRP A 203 2.42 4.50 -52.74
C TRP A 203 2.45 4.36 -51.21
N ALA A 204 1.38 3.82 -50.59
CA ALA A 204 1.34 3.60 -49.15
C ALA A 204 2.38 2.55 -48.72
N LEU A 205 2.55 1.48 -49.49
CA LEU A 205 3.57 0.45 -49.24
C LEU A 205 4.98 0.99 -49.40
N ASP A 206 5.24 1.83 -50.42
CA ASP A 206 6.55 2.47 -50.62
C ASP A 206 6.91 3.40 -49.45
N GLU A 207 5.93 4.14 -48.91
CA GLU A 207 6.15 4.98 -47.72
C GLU A 207 6.41 4.13 -46.47
N GLU A 208 5.70 3.01 -46.30
CA GLU A 208 5.97 2.04 -45.23
C GLU A 208 7.36 1.41 -45.36
N LEU A 209 7.79 1.03 -46.57
CA LEU A 209 9.12 0.51 -46.85
C LEU A 209 10.19 1.55 -46.53
N GLY A 210 10.02 2.80 -46.97
CA GLY A 210 10.94 3.89 -46.66
C GLY A 210 11.03 4.21 -45.16
N ALA A 211 9.93 4.05 -44.41
CA ALA A 211 9.93 4.17 -42.96
C ALA A 211 10.67 3.01 -42.27
N LEU A 212 10.51 1.78 -42.77
CA LEU A 212 11.22 0.60 -42.27
C LEU A 212 12.72 0.64 -42.56
N GLU A 213 13.14 1.09 -43.75
CA GLU A 213 14.55 1.27 -44.10
C GLU A 213 15.24 2.24 -43.15
N LYS A 214 14.62 3.40 -42.88
CA LYS A 214 15.13 4.36 -41.87
C LYS A 214 15.27 3.72 -40.48
N GLN A 215 14.31 2.89 -40.07
CA GLN A 215 14.40 2.18 -38.78
C GLN A 215 15.53 1.15 -38.77
N ILE A 216 15.79 0.48 -39.88
CA ILE A 216 16.92 -0.46 -40.02
C ILE A 216 18.23 0.29 -39.92
N ASP A 217 18.40 1.38 -40.67
CA ASP A 217 19.61 2.23 -40.62
C ASP A 217 19.88 2.78 -39.21
N GLU A 218 18.83 3.24 -38.52
CA GLU A 218 18.92 3.66 -37.12
C GLU A 218 19.42 2.54 -36.21
N LEU A 219 18.88 1.32 -36.37
CA LEU A 219 19.27 0.17 -35.55
C LEU A 219 20.69 -0.31 -35.88
N GLU A 220 21.11 -0.22 -37.13
CA GLU A 220 22.47 -0.54 -37.57
C GLU A 220 23.50 0.45 -37.00
N ASP A 221 23.20 1.77 -37.00
CA ASP A 221 24.07 2.77 -36.34
C ASP A 221 24.15 2.53 -34.83
N ILE A 222 23.01 2.29 -34.17
CA ILE A 222 22.99 1.96 -32.74
C ILE A 222 23.84 0.72 -32.47
N LYS A 223 23.69 -0.35 -33.26
CA LYS A 223 24.46 -1.58 -33.11
C LYS A 223 25.95 -1.34 -33.30
N ALA A 224 26.37 -0.62 -34.35
CA ALA A 224 27.77 -0.32 -34.63
C ALA A 224 28.42 0.48 -33.48
N ARG A 225 27.71 1.50 -32.97
CA ARG A 225 28.17 2.27 -31.79
C ARG A 225 28.29 1.38 -30.55
N LEU A 226 27.30 0.54 -30.27
CA LEU A 226 27.33 -0.38 -29.12
C LEU A 226 28.48 -1.40 -29.23
N GLU A 227 28.76 -1.92 -30.43
CA GLU A 227 29.89 -2.83 -30.67
C GLU A 227 31.24 -2.14 -30.43
N SER A 228 31.39 -0.88 -30.85
CA SER A 228 32.61 -0.10 -30.60
C SER A 228 32.86 0.15 -29.11
N LEU A 229 31.80 0.31 -28.31
CA LEU A 229 31.89 0.57 -26.87
C LEU A 229 32.22 -0.68 -26.06
N ARG A 230 31.97 -1.89 -26.61
CA ARG A 230 32.15 -3.16 -25.91
C ARG A 230 33.60 -3.45 -25.51
N THR A 231 34.58 -2.86 -26.19
CA THR A 231 36.01 -3.02 -25.92
C THR A 231 36.62 -1.89 -25.08
N GLY A 232 35.82 -0.86 -24.77
CA GLY A 232 36.28 0.33 -24.06
C GLY A 232 36.46 0.15 -22.55
N THR A 233 36.97 1.19 -21.89
CA THR A 233 36.98 1.29 -20.43
C THR A 233 35.58 1.65 -19.92
N PHE A 234 35.32 1.44 -18.61
CA PHE A 234 34.01 1.74 -18.02
C PHE A 234 33.59 3.21 -18.20
N ASP A 235 34.52 4.16 -18.06
CA ASP A 235 34.25 5.59 -18.30
C ASP A 235 33.94 5.89 -19.78
N SER A 236 34.71 5.29 -20.70
CA SER A 236 34.42 5.40 -22.14
C SER A 236 33.04 4.85 -22.49
N ILE A 237 32.61 3.77 -21.83
CA ILE A 237 31.25 3.22 -21.99
C ILE A 237 30.22 4.21 -21.47
N CYS A 238 30.41 4.79 -20.28
CA CYS A 238 29.47 5.75 -19.70
C CYS A 238 29.30 6.98 -20.61
N ASN A 239 30.39 7.54 -21.11
CA ASN A 239 30.35 8.68 -22.04
C ASN A 239 29.76 8.30 -23.40
N GLY A 240 30.09 7.11 -23.90
CA GLY A 240 29.49 6.55 -25.11
C GLY A 240 27.98 6.39 -25.01
N LEU A 241 27.47 5.85 -23.89
CA LEU A 241 26.04 5.69 -23.65
C LEU A 241 25.31 7.04 -23.52
N LYS A 242 25.94 8.04 -22.89
CA LYS A 242 25.41 9.43 -22.85
C LYS A 242 25.29 10.01 -24.27
N SER A 243 26.31 9.81 -25.12
CA SER A 243 26.29 10.27 -26.51
C SER A 243 25.21 9.55 -27.35
N LEU A 244 25.02 8.25 -27.13
CA LEU A 244 24.02 7.44 -27.83
C LEU A 244 22.60 7.86 -27.42
N ARG A 245 22.39 8.16 -26.13
CA ARG A 245 21.13 8.73 -25.64
C ARG A 245 20.85 10.12 -26.23
N ALA A 246 21.87 10.95 -26.43
CA ALA A 246 21.70 12.26 -27.06
C ALA A 246 21.32 12.14 -28.55
N ALA A 247 21.88 11.15 -29.26
CA ALA A 247 21.52 10.86 -30.65
C ALA A 247 20.10 10.30 -30.80
N TYR A 248 19.67 9.46 -29.85
CA TYR A 248 18.35 8.79 -29.90
C TYR A 248 17.53 8.97 -28.59
N PRO A 249 16.92 10.15 -28.35
CA PRO A 249 16.21 10.43 -27.10
C PRO A 249 14.94 9.59 -26.88
N SER A 250 14.23 9.25 -27.96
CA SER A 250 12.94 8.53 -27.93
C SER A 250 13.09 7.02 -27.71
N LYS A 251 14.19 6.40 -28.13
CA LYS A 251 14.36 4.94 -28.13
C LYS A 251 14.70 4.39 -26.72
N PRO A 252 14.12 3.27 -26.29
CA PRO A 252 14.34 2.71 -24.95
C PRO A 252 15.63 1.86 -24.85
N LEU A 253 16.80 2.48 -24.77
CA LEU A 253 18.13 1.83 -24.81
C LEU A 253 18.58 1.07 -23.54
N HIS A 254 17.67 0.83 -22.60
CA HIS A 254 18.00 0.32 -21.27
C HIS A 254 18.61 -1.10 -21.30
N ARG A 255 18.09 -2.02 -22.13
CA ARG A 255 18.55 -3.41 -22.17
C ARG A 255 19.95 -3.53 -22.76
N GLU A 256 20.17 -2.80 -23.85
CA GLU A 256 21.41 -2.73 -24.61
C GLU A 256 22.51 -2.11 -23.76
N SER A 257 22.19 -1.01 -23.07
CA SER A 257 23.11 -0.33 -22.15
C SER A 257 23.59 -1.27 -21.03
N ILE A 258 22.66 -2.04 -20.44
CA ILE A 258 23.00 -2.99 -19.38
C ILE A 258 23.84 -4.15 -19.92
N ALA A 259 23.60 -4.60 -21.16
CA ALA A 259 24.39 -5.66 -21.77
C ALA A 259 25.88 -5.26 -21.93
N ILE A 260 26.16 -3.99 -22.21
CA ILE A 260 27.54 -3.45 -22.28
C ILE A 260 28.13 -3.24 -20.88
N ILE A 261 27.35 -2.73 -19.94
CA ILE A 261 27.83 -2.45 -18.57
C ILE A 261 28.12 -3.75 -17.80
N HIS A 262 27.30 -4.79 -18.01
CA HIS A 262 27.31 -6.01 -17.21
C HIS A 262 28.69 -6.71 -17.11
N PRO A 263 29.45 -6.96 -18.21
CA PRO A 263 30.78 -7.57 -18.12
C PRO A 263 31.77 -6.77 -17.26
N HIS A 264 31.78 -5.44 -17.40
CA HIS A 264 32.67 -4.57 -16.62
C HIS A 264 32.27 -4.54 -15.15
N PHE A 265 30.97 -4.42 -14.88
CA PHE A 265 30.45 -4.41 -13.52
C PHE A 265 30.65 -5.77 -12.82
N SER A 266 30.44 -6.88 -13.53
CA SER A 266 30.72 -8.23 -13.03
C SER A 266 32.20 -8.41 -12.67
N LYS A 267 33.11 -7.92 -13.53
CA LYS A 267 34.55 -7.95 -13.26
C LYS A 267 34.93 -7.10 -12.04
N ALA A 268 34.36 -5.90 -11.91
CA ALA A 268 34.58 -5.03 -10.77
C ALA A 268 34.11 -5.69 -9.47
N ILE A 269 32.90 -6.27 -9.46
CA ILE A 269 32.33 -6.96 -8.30
C ILE A 269 33.13 -8.21 -7.91
N ALA A 270 33.69 -8.94 -8.88
CA ALA A 270 34.46 -10.15 -8.57
C ALA A 270 35.72 -9.87 -7.72
N SER A 271 36.32 -8.69 -7.86
CA SER A 271 37.47 -8.24 -7.08
C SER A 271 37.11 -7.26 -5.95
N TRP A 272 35.81 -7.05 -5.69
CA TRP A 272 35.34 -6.00 -4.80
C TRP A 272 35.25 -6.47 -3.34
N SER A 273 35.82 -5.69 -2.42
CA SER A 273 35.55 -5.77 -0.99
C SER A 273 34.66 -4.59 -0.55
N PRO A 274 33.35 -4.80 -0.30
CA PRO A 274 32.43 -3.71 0.02
C PRO A 274 32.71 -2.93 1.31
N LEU A 275 33.55 -3.48 2.20
CA LEU A 275 33.91 -2.84 3.47
C LEU A 275 35.09 -1.87 3.34
N ASP A 276 35.97 -2.06 2.34
CA ASP A 276 37.16 -1.23 2.17
C ASP A 276 36.91 -0.09 1.16
N ASP A 277 36.14 -0.39 0.10
CA ASP A 277 35.81 0.56 -0.96
C ASP A 277 34.30 0.49 -1.26
N ALA A 278 33.63 1.63 -1.23
CA ALA A 278 32.21 1.71 -1.56
C ALA A 278 31.95 1.75 -3.08
N LEU A 279 32.97 1.72 -3.94
CA LEU A 279 32.87 1.90 -5.39
C LEU A 279 32.13 3.20 -5.77
N GLU A 280 32.49 4.30 -5.11
CA GLU A 280 31.86 5.62 -5.28
C GLU A 280 31.76 6.04 -6.75
N PHE A 281 32.84 5.83 -7.51
CA PHE A 281 32.88 6.17 -8.93
C PHE A 281 31.82 5.42 -9.76
N ILE A 282 31.60 4.14 -9.47
CA ILE A 282 30.62 3.31 -10.20
C ILE A 282 29.20 3.72 -9.78
N ALA A 283 28.97 3.95 -8.49
CA ALA A 283 27.68 4.39 -7.97
C ALA A 283 27.29 5.77 -8.56
N ALA A 284 28.23 6.73 -8.60
CA ALA A 284 28.04 8.03 -9.24
C ALA A 284 27.76 7.89 -10.74
N SER A 285 28.50 7.04 -11.45
CA SER A 285 28.25 6.79 -12.87
C SER A 285 26.85 6.21 -13.12
N PHE A 286 26.35 5.33 -12.24
CA PHE A 286 25.00 4.79 -12.36
C PHE A 286 23.91 5.81 -12.04
N SER A 287 24.18 6.77 -11.15
CA SER A 287 23.23 7.85 -10.86
C SER A 287 23.09 8.80 -12.04
N GLU A 288 24.20 9.14 -12.70
CA GLU A 288 24.20 9.94 -13.92
C GLU A 288 23.53 9.21 -15.10
N LEU A 289 23.74 7.90 -15.20
CA LEU A 289 23.15 7.05 -16.24
C LEU A 289 21.74 6.56 -15.90
N ALA A 290 21.14 7.00 -14.79
CA ALA A 290 19.82 6.52 -14.33
C ALA A 290 18.73 6.70 -15.40
N ASN A 291 18.80 7.78 -16.19
CA ASN A 291 17.88 8.03 -17.31
C ASN A 291 18.07 7.05 -18.49
N ILE A 292 19.21 6.38 -18.60
CA ILE A 292 19.54 5.45 -19.68
C ILE A 292 19.28 4.00 -19.25
N ILE A 293 19.78 3.61 -18.07
CA ILE A 293 19.76 2.21 -17.60
C ILE A 293 18.42 1.79 -16.99
N LEU A 294 17.66 2.74 -16.42
CA LEU A 294 16.34 2.45 -15.85
C LEU A 294 15.23 2.67 -16.88
N PRO A 295 14.26 1.74 -17.00
CA PRO A 295 13.03 1.96 -17.75
C PRO A 295 12.33 3.24 -17.28
N ARG A 296 11.75 4.02 -18.20
CA ARG A 296 11.02 5.27 -17.87
C ARG A 296 9.97 5.06 -16.77
N SER A 297 9.32 3.90 -16.73
CA SER A 297 8.30 3.52 -15.72
C SER A 297 8.84 3.20 -14.32
N ARG A 298 10.15 3.00 -14.19
CA ARG A 298 10.85 2.58 -12.96
C ARG A 298 11.86 3.61 -12.47
N ARG A 299 11.93 4.78 -13.13
CA ARG A 299 12.77 5.88 -12.68
C ARG A 299 12.28 6.32 -11.30
N VAL A 300 13.20 6.37 -10.34
CA VAL A 300 12.98 7.12 -9.10
C VAL A 300 12.94 8.58 -9.51
N THR A 301 11.75 9.09 -9.77
CA THR A 301 11.54 10.53 -9.99
C THR A 301 12.05 11.24 -8.74
N SER A 302 13.20 11.90 -8.85
CA SER A 302 13.45 13.08 -8.03
C SER A 302 12.26 14.01 -8.22
N GLN A 303 11.81 14.66 -7.14
CA GLN A 303 10.68 15.60 -7.13
C GLN A 303 11.02 16.90 -7.89
N ALA A 304 11.60 16.81 -9.09
CA ALA A 304 11.79 17.93 -9.98
C ALA A 304 10.46 18.20 -10.71
N TYR A 305 9.97 19.42 -10.56
CA TYR A 305 8.76 19.95 -11.20
C TYR A 305 8.77 19.65 -12.70
N THR A 306 7.94 18.72 -13.14
CA THR A 306 7.85 18.32 -14.55
C THR A 306 6.95 19.32 -15.27
N TYR A 307 7.45 19.96 -16.33
CA TYR A 307 6.68 20.95 -17.07
C TYR A 307 5.45 20.31 -17.75
N PRO A 308 4.30 21.02 -17.83
CA PRO A 308 3.07 20.50 -18.45
C PRO A 308 3.23 20.05 -19.91
N SER A 309 4.24 20.56 -20.63
CA SER A 309 4.56 20.16 -22.00
C SER A 309 5.15 18.74 -22.09
N GLU A 310 5.95 18.30 -21.11
CA GLU A 310 6.47 16.92 -21.04
C GLU A 310 5.36 15.90 -20.71
N ALA A 311 4.38 16.32 -19.91
CA ALA A 311 3.23 15.48 -19.57
C ALA A 311 2.33 15.19 -20.79
N LEU A 312 2.27 16.09 -21.77
CA LEU A 312 1.49 15.89 -23.00
C LEU A 312 2.22 14.96 -24.00
N VAL A 313 3.54 15.06 -24.12
CA VAL A 313 4.36 14.11 -24.91
C VAL A 313 4.29 12.71 -24.29
N SER A 314 4.26 12.62 -22.96
CA SER A 314 4.17 11.33 -22.26
C SER A 314 2.86 10.56 -22.51
N ARG A 315 1.83 11.19 -23.09
CA ARG A 315 0.56 10.54 -23.47
C ARG A 315 0.56 9.95 -24.88
N ALA A 316 1.37 10.49 -25.79
CA ALA A 316 1.42 10.03 -27.19
C ALA A 316 2.29 8.77 -27.38
N ASP A 317 3.32 8.58 -26.53
CA ASP A 317 4.25 7.44 -26.59
C ASP A 317 3.76 6.16 -25.87
N ILE A 318 2.56 6.16 -25.28
CA ILE A 318 2.09 5.07 -24.40
C ILE A 318 1.91 3.74 -25.15
N ASP A 319 1.67 3.77 -26.47
CA ASP A 319 1.35 2.57 -27.24
C ASP A 319 2.57 1.72 -27.68
N GLN A 320 3.82 2.19 -27.50
CA GLN A 320 5.03 1.45 -27.93
C GLN A 320 6.02 1.09 -26.81
N VAL A 321 5.81 1.56 -25.57
CA VAL A 321 6.75 1.27 -24.48
C VAL A 321 6.37 -0.06 -23.83
N ASP A 322 7.29 -1.04 -23.88
CA ASP A 322 7.25 -2.29 -23.10
C ASP A 322 6.91 -2.00 -21.63
N THR A 323 5.63 -2.00 -21.28
CA THR A 323 5.18 -1.86 -19.90
C THR A 323 5.56 -3.14 -19.18
N ILE A 324 6.70 -3.11 -18.48
CA ILE A 324 7.17 -4.21 -17.66
C ILE A 324 6.03 -4.63 -16.73
N LYS A 325 5.47 -5.82 -16.96
CA LYS A 325 4.34 -6.34 -16.19
C LYS A 325 4.69 -6.33 -14.70
N ARG A 326 3.74 -5.91 -13.86
CA ARG A 326 3.89 -5.97 -12.39
C ARG A 326 4.33 -7.39 -11.99
N GLY A 327 5.44 -7.50 -11.26
CA GLY A 327 6.04 -8.78 -10.86
C GLY A 327 7.21 -9.27 -11.72
N THR A 328 7.50 -8.62 -12.87
CA THR A 328 8.73 -8.91 -13.63
C THR A 328 9.84 -7.94 -13.23
N THR A 329 11.05 -8.48 -13.10
CA THR A 329 12.26 -7.74 -12.71
C THR A 329 12.88 -7.13 -13.97
N SER A 330 13.29 -5.85 -13.92
CA SER A 330 14.02 -5.24 -15.04
C SER A 330 15.43 -5.83 -15.18
N SER A 331 16.08 -5.63 -16.33
CA SER A 331 17.46 -6.06 -16.53
C SER A 331 18.41 -5.47 -15.49
N TYR A 332 18.18 -4.21 -15.09
CA TYR A 332 19.00 -3.51 -14.09
C TYR A 332 18.78 -4.09 -12.70
N GLU A 333 17.50 -4.27 -12.31
CA GLU A 333 17.13 -4.89 -11.05
C GLU A 333 17.70 -6.32 -10.95
N THR A 334 17.71 -7.07 -12.04
CA THR A 334 18.28 -8.43 -12.09
C THR A 334 19.80 -8.40 -11.93
N MET A 335 20.48 -7.44 -12.56
CA MET A 335 21.93 -7.24 -12.41
C MET A 335 22.30 -6.91 -10.97
N MET A 336 21.59 -5.96 -10.34
CA MET A 336 21.78 -5.60 -8.93
C MET A 336 21.52 -6.79 -8.01
N LEU A 337 20.46 -7.56 -8.27
CA LEU A 337 20.13 -8.74 -7.47
C LEU A 337 21.15 -9.86 -7.56
N ARG A 338 21.79 -10.05 -8.71
CA ARG A 338 22.71 -11.18 -8.94
C ARG A 338 24.15 -10.85 -8.58
N LEU A 339 24.58 -9.62 -8.79
CA LEU A 339 25.98 -9.24 -8.60
C LEU A 339 26.17 -8.45 -7.30
N TRP A 340 25.44 -7.34 -7.15
CA TRP A 340 25.64 -6.42 -6.02
C TRP A 340 25.11 -6.98 -4.70
N LEU A 341 23.87 -7.49 -4.69
CA LEU A 341 23.23 -7.97 -3.46
C LEU A 341 24.01 -9.11 -2.78
N PRO A 342 24.50 -10.16 -3.47
CA PRO A 342 25.24 -11.23 -2.80
C PRO A 342 26.55 -10.75 -2.16
N ALA A 343 27.28 -9.86 -2.82
CA ALA A 343 28.52 -9.27 -2.29
C ALA A 343 28.25 -8.46 -1.02
N VAL A 344 27.23 -7.59 -1.06
CA VAL A 344 26.85 -6.78 0.10
C VAL A 344 26.22 -7.63 1.20
N SER A 345 25.39 -8.62 0.89
CA SER A 345 24.88 -9.56 1.88
C SER A 345 25.99 -10.33 2.58
N SER A 346 27.07 -10.69 1.89
CA SER A 346 28.26 -11.29 2.49
C SER A 346 29.00 -10.27 3.37
N ALA A 347 29.21 -9.05 2.91
CA ALA A 347 29.82 -7.98 3.70
C ALA A 347 29.01 -7.69 4.98
N VAL A 348 27.68 -7.65 4.90
CA VAL A 348 26.79 -7.48 6.06
C VAL A 348 26.99 -8.61 7.06
N THR A 349 27.30 -9.85 6.65
CA THR A 349 27.62 -10.93 7.61
C THR A 349 28.98 -10.75 8.27
N GLN A 350 30.00 -10.25 7.56
CA GLN A 350 31.38 -10.13 8.05
C GLN A 350 31.63 -8.84 8.86
N TRP A 351 30.90 -7.77 8.57
CA TRP A 351 31.04 -6.44 9.16
C TRP A 351 30.95 -6.41 10.70
N ASP A 352 31.80 -5.65 11.40
CA ASP A 352 31.64 -5.46 12.85
C ASP A 352 30.60 -4.40 13.17
N VAL A 353 29.56 -4.77 13.92
CA VAL A 353 28.47 -3.87 14.32
C VAL A 353 28.97 -2.67 15.13
N LYS A 354 30.09 -2.82 15.83
CA LYS A 354 30.67 -1.74 16.67
C LYS A 354 31.36 -0.65 15.87
N ASP A 355 31.69 -0.92 14.60
CA ASP A 355 32.27 0.04 13.67
C ASP A 355 31.27 0.32 12.53
N PRO A 356 30.29 1.21 12.73
CA PRO A 356 29.23 1.48 11.75
C PRO A 356 29.70 2.10 10.45
N HIS A 357 30.80 2.85 10.46
CA HIS A 357 31.18 3.75 9.38
C HIS A 357 31.29 3.08 7.99
N PRO A 358 31.98 1.93 7.82
CA PRO A 358 32.16 1.33 6.48
C PRO A 358 30.84 0.92 5.83
N MET A 359 29.92 0.34 6.61
CA MET A 359 28.64 -0.14 6.10
C MET A 359 27.63 1.00 5.91
N VAL A 360 27.65 2.01 6.78
CA VAL A 360 26.82 3.22 6.62
C VAL A 360 27.23 3.97 5.35
N HIS A 361 28.53 4.16 5.13
CA HIS A 361 29.06 4.81 3.94
C HIS A 361 28.67 4.05 2.65
N LEU A 362 28.76 2.72 2.67
CA LEU A 362 28.33 1.87 1.55
C LEU A 362 26.83 2.04 1.22
N VAL A 363 25.98 2.04 2.24
CA VAL A 363 24.52 2.19 2.07
C VAL A 363 24.17 3.58 1.55
N ASP A 364 24.81 4.63 2.08
CA ASP A 364 24.57 6.02 1.67
C ASP A 364 24.98 6.24 0.20
N THR A 365 26.17 5.77 -0.18
CA THR A 365 26.72 5.88 -1.55
C THR A 365 25.81 5.22 -2.59
N TRP A 366 25.25 4.06 -2.29
CA TRP A 366 24.43 3.29 -3.23
C TRP A 366 22.92 3.59 -3.13
N SER A 367 22.47 4.25 -2.06
CA SER A 367 21.08 4.65 -1.83
C SER A 367 20.37 5.25 -3.07
N PRO A 368 20.95 6.24 -3.80
CA PRO A 368 20.26 6.87 -4.93
C PRO A 368 20.05 5.95 -6.15
N VAL A 369 20.85 4.89 -6.28
CA VAL A 369 20.85 4.01 -7.47
C VAL A 369 20.24 2.64 -7.19
N LEU A 370 19.97 2.29 -5.94
CA LEU A 370 19.48 0.97 -5.56
C LEU A 370 18.00 0.80 -5.88
N PRO A 371 17.60 -0.36 -6.44
CA PRO A 371 16.19 -0.72 -6.52
C PRO A 371 15.55 -0.77 -5.13
N PRO A 372 14.34 -0.21 -4.92
CA PRO A 372 13.73 -0.07 -3.59
C PRO A 372 13.62 -1.39 -2.80
N PHE A 373 13.34 -2.49 -3.50
CA PHE A 373 13.20 -3.81 -2.86
C PHE A 373 14.56 -4.42 -2.48
N VAL A 374 15.63 -4.10 -3.21
CA VAL A 374 17.00 -4.52 -2.87
C VAL A 374 17.48 -3.74 -1.65
N ALA A 375 17.29 -2.41 -1.65
CA ALA A 375 17.59 -1.55 -0.49
C ALA A 375 16.86 -2.05 0.76
N LYS A 376 15.55 -2.29 0.66
CA LYS A 376 14.76 -2.86 1.77
C LYS A 376 15.34 -4.18 2.28
N ARG A 377 15.72 -5.10 1.39
CA ARG A 377 16.26 -6.41 1.77
C ARG A 377 17.60 -6.29 2.51
N VAL A 378 18.48 -5.39 2.09
CA VAL A 378 19.76 -5.13 2.76
C VAL A 378 19.53 -4.49 4.12
N LEU A 379 18.68 -3.47 4.21
CA LEU A 379 18.30 -2.85 5.48
C LEU A 379 17.69 -3.89 6.44
N ASP A 380 16.82 -4.78 5.94
CA ASP A 380 16.26 -5.88 6.74
C ASP A 380 17.33 -6.86 7.24
N GLN A 381 18.42 -7.06 6.50
CA GLN A 381 19.54 -7.90 6.94
C GLN A 381 20.39 -7.19 8.00
N ILE A 382 20.63 -5.89 7.82
CA ILE A 382 21.35 -5.05 8.78
C ILE A 382 20.55 -4.96 10.09
N THR A 383 19.25 -4.67 10.04
CA THR A 383 18.39 -4.59 11.23
C THR A 383 18.38 -5.89 12.02
N ARG A 384 18.32 -7.05 11.34
CA ARG A 384 18.46 -8.36 12.00
C ARG A 384 19.79 -8.49 12.73
N LYS A 385 20.89 -8.07 12.10
CA LYS A 385 22.23 -8.14 12.72
C LYS A 385 22.40 -7.15 13.89
N LEU A 386 21.85 -5.94 13.76
CA LEU A 386 21.79 -4.97 14.85
C LEU A 386 20.99 -5.55 16.02
N SER A 387 19.83 -6.16 15.74
CA SER A 387 18.98 -6.81 16.74
C SER A 387 19.69 -7.95 17.47
N THR A 388 20.42 -8.82 16.77
CA THR A 388 21.21 -9.89 17.42
C THR A 388 22.30 -9.31 18.32
N SER A 389 23.00 -8.26 17.88
CA SER A 389 24.02 -7.60 18.70
C SER A 389 23.44 -6.92 19.94
N ILE A 390 22.27 -6.29 19.84
CA ILE A 390 21.52 -5.77 20.99
C ILE A 390 21.12 -6.90 21.94
N HIS A 391 20.65 -8.02 21.40
CA HIS A 391 20.22 -9.17 22.18
C HIS A 391 21.38 -9.78 22.99
N GLU A 392 22.57 -9.83 22.43
CA GLU A 392 23.80 -10.27 23.13
C GLU A 392 24.32 -9.21 24.10
N TRP A 393 24.09 -7.93 23.83
CA TRP A 393 24.57 -6.84 24.68
C TRP A 393 23.92 -6.87 26.06
N ASN A 394 24.76 -6.75 27.08
CA ASN A 394 24.37 -6.62 28.48
C ASN A 394 24.90 -5.30 29.07
N PRO A 395 24.02 -4.37 29.49
CA PRO A 395 24.41 -3.07 30.05
C PRO A 395 25.34 -3.16 31.27
N ARG A 396 25.32 -4.27 32.01
CA ARG A 396 26.12 -4.45 33.24
C ARG A 396 27.56 -4.89 32.99
N LYS A 397 27.82 -5.56 31.87
CA LYS A 397 29.12 -6.18 31.56
C LYS A 397 29.94 -5.40 30.54
N PHE A 398 29.26 -4.74 29.59
CA PHE A 398 29.93 -4.07 28.49
C PHE A 398 30.04 -2.56 28.73
N LYS A 399 31.28 -2.06 28.70
CA LYS A 399 31.58 -0.62 28.91
C LYS A 399 31.13 0.26 27.74
N LYS A 400 31.13 -0.27 26.50
CA LYS A 400 30.61 0.42 25.31
C LYS A 400 29.11 0.18 25.20
N SER A 401 28.34 1.26 25.16
CA SER A 401 26.87 1.21 25.07
C SER A 401 26.42 1.35 23.60
N PRO A 402 25.33 0.69 23.17
CA PRO A 402 24.93 0.61 21.77
C PRO A 402 24.69 1.95 21.07
N HIS A 403 24.47 3.01 21.84
CA HIS A 403 24.30 4.36 21.31
C HIS A 403 25.47 4.81 20.42
N THR A 404 26.69 4.29 20.64
CA THR A 404 27.86 4.68 19.84
C THR A 404 27.78 4.23 18.40
N TRP A 405 27.02 3.18 18.09
CA TRP A 405 26.91 2.63 16.74
C TRP A 405 25.48 2.67 16.18
N ILE A 406 24.45 2.57 17.02
CA ILE A 406 23.04 2.64 16.56
C ILE A 406 22.67 4.03 16.02
N VAL A 407 23.25 5.09 16.58
CA VAL A 407 22.87 6.47 16.22
C VAL A 407 23.14 6.75 14.73
N GLU A 408 24.22 6.21 14.17
CA GLU A 408 24.54 6.34 12.74
C GLU A 408 23.54 5.61 11.83
N TRP A 409 22.83 4.60 12.37
CA TRP A 409 21.81 3.85 11.64
C TRP A 409 20.43 4.51 11.69
N LEU A 410 20.16 5.42 12.63
CA LEU A 410 18.84 6.05 12.82
C LEU A 410 18.20 6.62 11.54
N PRO A 411 18.94 7.27 10.61
CA PRO A 411 18.36 7.79 9.38
C PRO A 411 17.81 6.71 8.43
N PHE A 412 18.34 5.48 8.51
CA PHE A 412 18.03 4.38 7.60
C PHE A 412 17.02 3.38 8.17
N LEU A 413 16.76 3.45 9.47
CA LEU A 413 15.85 2.53 10.17
C LEU A 413 14.38 2.90 9.93
N LYS A 414 13.49 1.90 10.00
CA LYS A 414 12.05 2.12 9.83
C LYS A 414 11.48 2.81 11.07
N SER A 415 10.43 3.60 10.91
CA SER A 415 9.73 4.25 12.03
C SER A 415 9.33 3.28 13.16
N ALA A 416 8.95 2.05 12.82
CA ALA A 416 8.62 1.00 13.80
C ALA A 416 9.83 0.55 14.65
N ASP A 417 11.06 0.63 14.11
CA ASP A 417 12.28 0.23 14.81
C ASP A 417 12.76 1.32 15.80
N LEU A 418 12.37 2.58 15.56
CA LEU A 418 12.70 3.73 16.41
C LEU A 418 11.73 3.93 17.58
N ASP A 419 10.52 3.33 17.53
CA ASP A 419 9.50 3.55 18.55
C ASP A 419 9.91 2.91 19.90
N PRO A 420 10.08 3.70 20.98
CA PRO A 420 10.42 3.20 22.31
C PRO A 420 9.28 2.45 23.02
N LYS A 421 8.05 2.47 22.48
CA LYS A 421 6.89 1.69 22.98
C LYS A 421 6.60 0.45 22.14
N GLY A 422 7.17 0.36 20.94
CA GLY A 422 6.95 -0.75 20.01
C GLY A 422 7.74 -2.01 20.37
N SER A 423 7.94 -2.86 19.37
CA SER A 423 8.76 -4.07 19.44
C SER A 423 10.11 -3.93 18.70
N GLY A 424 10.48 -2.70 18.36
CA GLY A 424 11.68 -2.37 17.59
C GLY A 424 12.99 -2.44 18.39
N LEU A 425 14.08 -2.05 17.72
CA LEU A 425 15.44 -2.03 18.30
C LEU A 425 15.50 -1.13 19.55
N VAL A 426 14.90 0.06 19.49
CA VAL A 426 14.90 1.03 20.60
C VAL A 426 14.14 0.51 21.82
N ALA A 427 13.00 -0.17 21.60
CA ALA A 427 12.21 -0.77 22.67
C ALA A 427 12.97 -1.92 23.37
N GLU A 428 13.68 -2.76 22.62
CA GLU A 428 14.49 -3.84 23.20
C GLU A 428 15.63 -3.30 24.07
N ILE A 429 16.28 -2.21 23.64
CA ILE A 429 17.30 -1.52 24.43
C ILE A 429 16.70 -0.94 25.71
N LYS A 430 15.55 -0.27 25.61
CA LYS A 430 14.82 0.27 26.77
C LYS A 430 14.47 -0.84 27.77
N ARG A 431 14.04 -2.01 27.30
CA ARG A 431 13.76 -3.19 28.14
C ARG A 431 15.02 -3.68 28.87
N LYS A 432 16.14 -3.76 28.16
CA LYS A 432 17.44 -4.16 28.74
C LYS A 432 17.97 -3.14 29.75
N ILE A 433 17.85 -1.84 29.46
CA ILE A 433 18.22 -0.77 30.40
C ILE A 433 17.33 -0.85 31.64
N ARG A 434 16.01 -1.00 31.50
CA ARG A 434 15.09 -1.22 32.63
C ARG A 434 15.53 -2.39 33.51
N HIS A 435 15.80 -3.55 32.91
CA HIS A 435 16.24 -4.73 33.65
C HIS A 435 17.61 -4.52 34.33
N ALA A 436 18.53 -3.81 33.67
CA ALA A 436 19.80 -3.44 34.27
C ALA A 436 19.60 -2.48 35.45
N LEU A 437 18.75 -1.47 35.34
CA LEU A 437 18.43 -0.55 36.45
C LEU A 437 17.84 -1.27 37.66
N HIS A 438 17.10 -2.37 37.47
CA HIS A 438 16.56 -3.17 38.57
C HIS A 438 17.61 -4.07 39.26
N SER A 439 18.64 -4.50 38.53
CA SER A 439 19.60 -5.51 38.98
C SER A 439 21.05 -5.00 39.13
N MET A 440 21.26 -3.71 38.90
CA MET A 440 22.54 -3.05 39.01
C MET A 440 22.82 -2.65 40.46
N ASP A 441 24.10 -2.66 40.80
CA ASP A 441 24.64 -2.10 42.01
C ASP A 441 24.68 -0.58 41.90
N LEU A 442 24.01 0.10 42.84
CA LEU A 442 23.82 1.55 42.83
C LEU A 442 25.14 2.30 43.06
N SER A 443 26.11 1.66 43.72
CA SER A 443 27.44 2.22 44.01
C SER A 443 28.31 2.42 42.76
N ARG A 444 28.01 1.70 41.66
CA ARG A 444 28.76 1.82 40.40
C ARG A 444 28.43 3.08 39.60
N GLY A 445 27.40 3.82 40.01
CA GLY A 445 26.96 5.03 39.33
C GLY A 445 26.21 4.77 38.01
N PRO A 446 26.01 5.83 37.20
CA PRO A 446 25.16 5.77 36.03
C PRO A 446 25.74 4.94 34.87
N LEU A 447 24.85 4.31 34.11
CA LEU A 447 25.23 3.54 32.93
C LEU A 447 25.83 4.45 31.84
N PRO A 448 26.86 3.99 31.10
CA PRO A 448 27.39 4.74 29.97
C PRO A 448 26.33 4.98 28.89
N GLY A 449 26.23 6.23 28.41
CA GLY A 449 25.32 6.58 27.31
C GLY A 449 23.91 7.01 27.72
N MET A 450 23.61 7.15 29.01
CA MET A 450 22.25 7.46 29.50
C MET A 450 21.70 8.79 28.96
N GLU A 451 22.55 9.80 28.76
CA GLU A 451 22.15 11.08 28.18
C GLU A 451 21.76 10.97 26.70
N GLN A 452 22.49 10.15 25.94
CA GLN A 452 22.20 9.87 24.55
C GLN A 452 20.89 9.09 24.44
N TRP A 453 20.66 8.13 25.33
CA TRP A 453 19.38 7.41 25.41
C TRP A 453 18.21 8.31 25.83
N ARG A 454 18.44 9.32 26.68
CA ARG A 454 17.43 10.36 26.99
C ARG A 454 17.00 11.14 25.73
N LYS A 455 17.93 11.40 24.80
CA LYS A 455 17.61 12.03 23.50
C LYS A 455 16.84 11.09 22.57
N VAL A 456 17.21 9.81 22.52
CA VAL A 456 16.59 8.81 21.62
C VAL A 456 15.18 8.39 22.10
N PHE A 457 14.98 8.15 23.39
CA PHE A 457 13.66 7.76 23.92
C PHE A 457 12.69 8.93 24.08
N GLY A 458 13.21 10.15 24.15
CA GLY A 458 12.47 11.34 24.56
C GLY A 458 12.47 11.52 26.09
N LYS A 459 12.38 12.79 26.51
CA LYS A 459 12.48 13.18 27.93
C LYS A 459 11.43 12.50 28.80
N GLU A 460 10.16 12.54 28.39
CA GLU A 460 9.05 12.00 29.18
C GLU A 460 9.17 10.50 29.45
N GLU A 461 9.53 9.72 28.43
CA GLU A 461 9.64 8.27 28.59
C GLU A 461 10.86 7.86 29.39
N PHE A 462 11.97 8.58 29.22
CA PHE A 462 13.18 8.38 30.01
C PHE A 462 12.92 8.72 31.48
N ASP A 463 12.31 9.88 31.76
CA ASP A 463 12.03 10.33 33.12
C ASP A 463 11.06 9.35 33.82
N ARG A 464 10.01 8.87 33.12
CA ARG A 464 9.14 7.80 33.65
C ARG A 464 9.89 6.51 33.96
N LEU A 465 10.85 6.11 33.13
CA LEU A 465 11.65 4.92 33.34
C LEU A 465 12.55 5.05 34.58
N ILE A 466 13.17 6.22 34.79
CA ILE A 466 13.97 6.50 35.97
C ILE A 466 13.09 6.55 37.23
N THR A 467 11.99 7.30 37.21
CA THR A 467 11.10 7.45 38.37
C THR A 467 10.44 6.14 38.77
N SER A 468 10.09 5.26 37.83
CA SER A 468 9.45 3.98 38.16
C SER A 468 10.42 2.87 38.59
N HIS A 469 11.65 2.83 38.08
CA HIS A 469 12.57 1.69 38.31
C HIS A 469 13.80 2.03 39.16
N LEU A 470 14.30 3.27 39.11
CA LEU A 470 15.50 3.68 39.86
C LEU A 470 15.15 4.32 41.20
N VAL A 471 14.20 5.27 41.22
CA VAL A 471 13.86 6.06 42.43
C VAL A 471 13.43 5.18 43.61
N PRO A 472 12.54 4.16 43.44
CA PRO A 472 12.20 3.28 44.54
C PRO A 472 13.41 2.52 45.10
N ARG A 473 14.38 2.16 44.26
CA ARG A 473 15.61 1.46 44.69
C ARG A 473 16.57 2.39 45.42
N LEU A 474 16.68 3.65 44.99
CA LEU A 474 17.43 4.67 45.73
C LEU A 474 16.81 4.92 47.10
N ALA A 475 15.47 4.92 47.18
CA ALA A 475 14.76 5.06 48.45
C ALA A 475 15.01 3.89 49.40
N THR A 476 14.96 2.64 48.91
CA THR A 476 15.29 1.46 49.73
C THR A 476 16.75 1.46 50.15
N HIS A 477 17.68 1.85 49.25
CA HIS A 477 19.11 1.93 49.59
C HIS A 477 19.39 2.95 50.69
N LEU A 478 18.77 4.14 50.63
CA LEU A 478 18.86 5.14 51.71
C LEU A 478 18.10 4.72 52.97
N ARG A 479 17.07 3.89 52.87
CA ARG A 479 16.39 3.37 54.06
C ARG A 479 17.26 2.38 54.82
N ASP A 480 17.87 1.44 54.09
CA ASP A 480 18.51 0.27 54.69
C ASP A 480 19.99 0.53 55.02
N ASN A 481 20.71 1.31 54.21
CA ASN A 481 22.16 1.47 54.32
C ASN A 481 22.61 2.83 54.88
N PHE A 482 21.71 3.81 54.99
CA PHE A 482 22.07 5.15 55.48
C PHE A 482 21.65 5.32 56.93
N GLU A 483 22.63 5.42 57.82
CA GLU A 483 22.45 5.75 59.23
C GLU A 483 23.07 7.13 59.48
N ILE A 484 22.38 7.95 60.28
CA ILE A 484 22.91 9.25 60.69
C ILE A 484 23.54 9.05 62.05
N ASN A 485 24.81 9.41 62.19
CA ASN A 485 25.55 9.28 63.44
C ASN A 485 26.38 10.55 63.66
N PRO A 486 26.11 11.33 64.71
CA PRO A 486 26.85 12.56 65.00
C PRO A 486 28.36 12.36 65.25
N ALA A 487 28.79 11.18 65.70
CA ALA A 487 30.20 10.92 66.03
C ALA A 487 31.04 10.46 64.83
N GLU A 488 30.49 9.62 63.95
CA GLU A 488 31.15 9.09 62.76
C GLU A 488 30.13 8.89 61.64
N GLN A 489 30.06 9.84 60.71
CA GLN A 489 29.06 9.82 59.63
C GLN A 489 29.60 9.08 58.40
N ASP A 490 28.92 8.01 57.98
CA ASP A 490 29.14 7.40 56.67
C ASP A 490 28.30 8.12 55.60
N LEU A 491 28.98 8.66 54.59
CA LEU A 491 28.36 9.36 53.46
C LEU A 491 28.22 8.47 52.22
N ALA A 492 28.76 7.26 52.22
CA ALA A 492 28.79 6.39 51.04
C ALA A 492 27.39 6.19 50.46
N ALA A 493 26.39 5.90 51.30
CA ALA A 493 25.02 5.72 50.86
C ALA A 493 24.42 6.99 50.22
N LEU A 494 24.77 8.18 50.70
CA LEU A 494 24.30 9.45 50.15
C LEU A 494 25.06 9.82 48.86
N GLU A 495 26.37 9.60 48.83
CA GLU A 495 27.21 9.77 47.64
C GLU A 495 26.74 8.88 46.49
N THR A 496 26.29 7.64 46.77
CA THR A 496 25.70 6.79 45.72
C THR A 496 24.46 7.42 45.11
N VAL A 497 23.65 8.17 45.86
CA VAL A 497 22.48 8.87 45.33
C VAL A 497 22.89 10.11 44.55
N PHE A 498 23.88 10.85 45.04
CA PHE A 498 24.42 12.02 44.35
C PHE A 498 25.15 11.68 43.06
N ALA A 499 25.68 10.46 42.91
CA ALA A 499 26.22 9.97 41.64
C ALA A 499 25.17 9.94 40.50
N TRP A 500 23.87 9.97 40.82
CA TRP A 500 22.76 10.03 39.86
C TRP A 500 22.21 11.44 39.63
N LYS A 501 22.81 12.46 40.28
CA LYS A 501 22.50 13.87 40.05
C LYS A 501 22.73 14.22 38.58
N GLY A 502 21.78 14.91 37.96
CA GLY A 502 21.80 15.27 36.54
C GLY A 502 21.01 14.31 35.63
N LEU A 503 20.90 13.03 36.00
CA LEU A 503 19.97 12.08 35.36
C LEU A 503 18.61 12.02 36.07
N VAL A 504 18.63 12.06 37.40
CA VAL A 504 17.43 12.25 38.24
C VAL A 504 17.22 13.76 38.42
N SER A 505 15.97 14.21 38.35
CA SER A 505 15.66 15.63 38.60
C SER A 505 15.93 16.01 40.05
N ASN A 506 16.41 17.24 40.26
CA ASN A 506 16.71 17.75 41.60
C ASN A 506 15.47 17.70 42.52
N GLN A 507 14.26 17.93 41.97
CA GLN A 507 13.01 17.82 42.72
C GLN A 507 12.80 16.41 43.32
N VAL A 508 13.04 15.36 42.52
CA VAL A 508 12.90 13.98 42.98
C VAL A 508 13.96 13.63 44.03
N VAL A 509 15.18 14.16 43.88
CA VAL A 509 16.23 14.01 44.92
C VAL A 509 15.81 14.71 46.21
N GLY A 510 15.23 15.92 46.13
CA GLY A 510 14.71 16.64 47.31
C GLY A 510 13.58 15.89 48.01
N GLU A 511 12.63 15.34 47.27
CA GLU A 511 11.55 14.51 47.82
C GLU A 511 12.09 13.22 48.46
N LEU A 512 13.11 12.61 47.86
CA LEU A 512 13.77 11.42 48.39
C LEU A 512 14.45 11.71 49.74
N LEU A 513 15.18 12.83 49.82
CA LEU A 513 15.81 13.28 51.06
C LEU A 513 14.77 13.62 52.12
N HIS A 514 13.72 14.36 51.76
CA HIS A 514 12.60 14.63 52.66
C HIS A 514 11.96 13.35 53.19
N ALA A 515 11.82 12.30 52.37
CA ALA A 515 11.18 11.07 52.77
C ALA A 515 12.07 10.10 53.58
N GLN A 516 13.38 10.04 53.33
CA GLN A 516 14.28 9.04 53.93
C GLN A 516 15.41 9.62 54.81
N PHE A 517 15.88 10.84 54.53
CA PHE A 517 16.94 11.51 55.31
C PHE A 517 16.37 12.30 56.49
N PHE A 518 15.43 13.22 56.23
CA PHE A 518 14.93 14.15 57.26
C PHE A 518 14.26 13.48 58.47
N PRO A 519 13.49 12.38 58.34
CA PRO A 519 12.93 11.71 59.51
C PRO A 519 14.03 11.18 60.45
N LYS A 520 15.04 10.49 59.90
CA LYS A 520 16.19 10.00 60.68
C LYS A 520 16.98 11.16 61.30
N PHE A 521 17.10 12.26 60.57
CA PHE A 521 17.83 13.44 60.99
C PHE A 521 17.13 14.14 62.17
N LEU A 522 15.81 14.34 62.07
CA LEU A 522 15.00 14.94 63.11
C LEU A 522 14.94 14.07 64.36
N ASP A 523 14.87 12.75 64.22
CA ASP A 523 14.89 11.81 65.36
C ASP A 523 16.19 11.94 66.17
N ILE A 524 17.33 12.09 65.50
CA ILE A 524 18.63 12.28 66.17
C ILE A 524 18.76 13.66 66.79
N ILE A 525 18.26 14.71 66.12
CA ILE A 525 18.20 16.04 66.74
C ILE A 525 17.34 16.00 67.99
N HIS A 526 16.17 15.36 67.95
CA HIS A 526 15.31 15.19 69.12
C HIS A 526 16.02 14.43 70.25
N GLN A 527 16.67 13.31 69.94
CA GLN A 527 17.44 12.53 70.92
C GLN A 527 18.60 13.34 71.50
N TRP A 528 19.33 14.08 70.66
CA TRP A 528 20.45 14.91 71.10
C TRP A 528 19.96 16.02 72.01
N LEU A 529 18.90 16.74 71.64
CA LEU A 529 18.31 17.83 72.43
C LEU A 529 17.64 17.37 73.73
N SER A 530 17.20 16.12 73.80
CA SER A 530 16.59 15.50 74.99
C SER A 530 17.62 14.97 75.99
N SER A 531 18.92 15.00 75.68
CA SER A 531 19.97 14.58 76.61
C SER A 531 20.23 15.64 77.71
N GLU A 532 20.73 15.23 78.88
CA GLU A 532 20.96 16.17 79.99
C GLU A 532 22.20 17.07 79.75
N GLU A 533 23.18 16.63 78.96
CA GLU A 533 24.47 17.30 78.71
C GLU A 533 24.59 17.91 77.30
N VAL A 534 23.56 18.61 76.81
CA VAL A 534 23.56 19.19 75.44
C VAL A 534 24.46 20.42 75.33
N VAL A 535 25.40 20.37 74.40
CA VAL A 535 26.16 21.54 73.93
C VAL A 535 25.53 22.07 72.64
N PHE A 536 24.69 23.11 72.76
CA PHE A 536 23.98 23.69 71.61
C PHE A 536 24.89 24.17 70.45
N LYS A 537 26.12 24.61 70.76
CA LYS A 537 27.10 25.01 69.75
C LYS A 537 27.55 23.86 68.87
N GLU A 538 27.63 22.65 69.41
CA GLU A 538 28.01 21.46 68.65
C GLU A 538 26.87 21.02 67.72
N VAL A 539 25.63 21.10 68.21
CA VAL A 539 24.42 20.86 67.40
C VAL A 539 24.33 21.86 66.25
N GLU A 540 24.57 23.15 66.51
CA GLU A 540 24.59 24.20 65.49
C GLU A 540 25.69 23.96 64.44
N GLY A 541 26.90 23.63 64.87
CA GLY A 541 28.02 23.31 63.97
C GLY A 541 27.74 22.08 63.09
N TRP A 542 27.11 21.06 63.64
CA TRP A 542 26.75 19.83 62.90
C TRP A 542 25.63 20.08 61.87
N ILE A 543 24.63 20.89 62.20
CA ILE A 543 23.58 21.29 61.26
C ILE A 543 24.16 22.14 60.12
N ALA A 544 25.03 23.09 60.46
CA ALA A 544 25.72 23.93 59.47
C ALA A 544 26.56 23.07 58.50
N TRP A 545 27.25 22.05 59.01
CA TRP A 545 28.01 21.11 58.18
C TRP A 545 27.12 20.36 57.18
N TRP A 546 25.98 19.79 57.62
CA TRP A 546 25.04 19.11 56.73
C TRP A 546 24.46 20.03 55.66
N ARG A 547 24.07 21.25 56.06
CA ARG A 547 23.49 22.24 55.16
C ARG A 547 24.51 22.73 54.14
N ASP A 548 25.66 23.20 54.62
CA ASP A 548 26.58 24.01 53.81
C ASP A 548 27.60 23.14 53.05
N GLU A 549 28.10 22.05 53.66
CA GLU A 549 29.12 21.19 53.02
C GLU A 549 28.52 20.03 52.20
N ILE A 550 27.47 19.37 52.72
CA ILE A 550 26.92 18.15 52.12
C ILE A 550 25.79 18.43 51.13
N LEU A 551 24.70 19.09 51.56
CA LEU A 551 23.54 19.33 50.69
C LEU A 551 23.78 20.50 49.72
N ARG A 552 24.53 21.52 50.12
CA ARG A 552 24.85 22.73 49.33
C ARG A 552 23.60 23.51 48.86
N ASP A 553 23.80 24.71 48.36
CA ASP A 553 22.70 25.64 48.03
C ASP A 553 21.70 25.10 46.98
N GLU A 554 22.17 24.30 46.02
CA GLU A 554 21.32 23.76 44.96
C GLU A 554 20.26 22.76 45.46
N ILE A 555 20.54 22.03 46.54
CA ILE A 555 19.59 21.09 47.15
C ILE A 555 18.83 21.78 48.27
N ASN A 556 19.49 22.66 49.03
CA ASN A 556 18.84 23.42 50.11
C ASN A 556 17.75 24.35 49.61
N SER A 557 17.89 24.91 48.41
CA SER A 557 16.87 25.75 47.77
C SER A 557 15.61 25.00 47.31
N LEU A 558 15.59 23.67 47.42
CA LEU A 558 14.43 22.87 47.03
C LEU A 558 13.34 22.94 48.11
N PRO A 559 12.06 23.22 47.76
CA PRO A 559 10.98 23.36 48.74
C PRO A 559 10.80 22.16 49.70
N PRO A 560 10.94 20.89 49.27
CA PRO A 560 10.87 19.75 50.19
C PRO A 560 11.99 19.76 51.23
N VAL A 561 13.19 20.21 50.86
CA VAL A 561 14.36 20.23 51.74
C VAL A 561 14.28 21.40 52.70
N GLU A 562 13.84 22.57 52.22
CA GLU A 562 13.55 23.74 53.04
C GLU A 562 12.50 23.44 54.12
N SER A 563 11.44 22.69 53.78
CA SER A 563 10.45 22.23 54.76
C SER A 563 11.08 21.36 55.85
N GLY A 564 11.95 20.41 55.48
CA GLY A 564 12.65 19.57 56.45
C GLY A 564 13.58 20.37 57.37
N TRP A 565 14.26 21.38 56.84
CA TRP A 565 15.06 22.31 57.63
C TRP A 565 14.22 23.16 58.59
N ASN A 566 13.08 23.67 58.12
CA ASN A 566 12.15 24.43 58.96
C ASN A 566 11.63 23.58 60.12
N GLU A 567 11.29 22.30 59.89
CA GLU A 567 10.92 21.37 60.95
C GLU A 567 12.05 21.21 61.98
N ALA A 568 13.30 21.04 61.53
CA ALA A 568 14.45 20.96 62.43
C ALA A 568 14.62 22.23 63.27
N TYR A 569 14.55 23.42 62.66
CA TYR A 569 14.65 24.68 63.40
C TYR A 569 13.47 24.90 64.35
N THR A 570 12.25 24.49 63.99
CA THR A 570 11.10 24.58 64.91
C THR A 570 11.29 23.70 66.15
N LEU A 571 11.88 22.51 65.98
CA LEU A 571 12.18 21.60 67.09
C LEU A 571 13.26 22.19 68.00
N ILE A 572 14.31 22.78 67.43
CA ILE A 572 15.37 23.47 68.19
C ILE A 572 14.80 24.67 68.96
N ASN A 573 13.97 25.51 68.32
CA ASN A 573 13.34 26.65 68.99
C ASN A 573 12.44 26.20 70.14
N GLN A 574 11.65 25.14 69.96
CA GLN A 574 10.85 24.55 71.03
C GLN A 574 11.70 24.02 72.19
N ALA A 575 12.84 23.38 71.89
CA ALA A 575 13.77 22.92 72.92
C ALA A 575 14.41 24.08 73.70
N LEU A 576 14.72 25.20 73.02
CA LEU A 576 15.24 26.42 73.66
C LEU A 576 14.17 27.08 74.55
N ASP A 577 12.92 27.11 74.10
CA ASP A 577 11.78 27.69 74.84
C ASP A 577 11.44 26.87 76.11
N LEU A 578 11.61 25.54 76.06
CA LEU A 578 11.32 24.63 77.18
C LEU A 578 12.44 24.56 78.23
N GLY A 579 13.68 24.96 77.90
CA GLY A 579 14.80 24.94 78.84
C GLY A 579 15.03 23.54 79.43
N ASP A 580 15.04 23.42 80.77
CA ASP A 580 15.25 22.14 81.45
C ASP A 580 14.08 21.15 81.28
N ALA A 581 12.88 21.61 80.91
CA ALA A 581 11.71 20.77 80.65
C ALA A 581 11.78 20.03 79.29
N ARG A 582 12.82 20.29 78.49
CA ARG A 582 13.05 19.62 77.20
C ARG A 582 13.21 18.10 77.31
N THR A 583 13.67 17.61 78.46
CA THR A 583 13.92 16.17 78.69
C THR A 583 12.62 15.37 78.79
N THR A 584 11.49 16.00 79.14
CA THR A 584 10.19 15.34 79.32
C THR A 584 9.14 15.76 78.30
N ASP A 585 9.14 17.03 77.88
CA ASP A 585 8.00 17.65 77.19
C ASP A 585 8.26 17.95 75.69
N LEU A 586 9.46 17.65 75.18
CA LEU A 586 9.81 17.90 73.78
C LEU A 586 9.03 16.93 72.85
N PRO A 587 8.22 17.45 71.92
CA PRO A 587 7.39 16.61 71.06
C PRO A 587 8.25 15.77 70.12
N VAL A 588 7.92 14.48 70.03
CA VAL A 588 8.59 13.55 69.09
C VAL A 588 8.31 14.00 67.65
N PRO A 589 9.32 14.07 66.78
CA PRO A 589 9.13 14.36 65.35
C PRO A 589 8.06 13.43 64.77
N ARG A 590 7.06 13.99 64.09
CA ARG A 590 6.06 13.18 63.40
C ARG A 590 6.70 12.53 62.18
N ALA A 591 7.26 11.33 62.37
CA ALA A 591 7.62 10.47 61.25
C ALA A 591 6.35 10.18 60.44
N ARG A 592 6.17 10.83 59.28
CA ARG A 592 5.26 10.34 58.24
C ARG A 592 5.87 9.06 57.62
N GLY A 593 5.95 8.01 58.42
CA GLY A 593 6.28 6.67 57.98
C GLY A 593 5.12 6.12 57.16
N THR A 594 5.40 5.73 55.93
CA THR A 594 4.62 4.86 55.03
C THR A 594 3.27 4.39 55.58
N ALA A 595 2.19 5.07 55.20
CA ALA A 595 0.89 4.42 55.17
C ALA A 595 0.99 3.25 54.18
N ALA A 596 0.69 2.04 54.64
CA ALA A 596 0.22 0.97 53.79
C ALA A 596 -0.90 1.52 52.87
N SER A 597 -0.91 1.06 51.62
CA SER A 597 -1.86 1.36 50.53
C SER A 597 -3.11 2.16 50.92
N PRO A 598 -3.43 3.27 50.25
CA PRO A 598 -4.74 3.88 50.39
C PRO A 598 -5.78 2.97 49.75
N GLN A 599 -6.53 2.24 50.59
CA GLN A 599 -7.94 2.06 50.32
C GLN A 599 -8.59 3.44 50.40
N THR A 600 -9.09 3.88 49.25
CA THR A 600 -10.22 4.80 49.02
C THR A 600 -10.47 5.89 50.07
N PRO A 601 -10.18 7.18 49.77
CA PRO A 601 -10.62 8.28 50.61
C PRO A 601 -12.12 8.57 50.37
N GLN A 602 -12.93 8.47 51.44
CA GLN A 602 -14.24 9.13 51.50
C GLN A 602 -14.02 10.61 51.82
N PHE A 603 -14.29 11.50 50.86
CA PHE A 603 -14.43 12.93 51.08
C PHE A 603 -15.91 13.31 51.22
N SER A 604 -16.24 13.98 52.32
CA SER A 604 -17.49 14.71 52.51
C SER A 604 -17.51 15.99 51.67
N GLN A 605 -18.68 16.26 51.10
CA GLN A 605 -18.98 17.31 50.12
C GLN A 605 -18.92 18.74 50.68
N SER A 606 -18.54 19.69 49.81
CA SER A 606 -19.32 20.88 49.35
C SER A 606 -18.35 22.02 48.96
N VAL A 607 -18.49 22.81 47.88
CA VAL A 607 -19.52 23.00 46.84
C VAL A 607 -18.90 23.84 45.68
N ASN A 608 -19.46 23.72 44.47
CA ASN A 608 -19.37 24.56 43.24
C ASN A 608 -18.49 24.15 42.04
N LYS A 609 -18.96 23.10 41.33
CA LYS A 609 -19.54 23.08 39.96
C LYS A 609 -18.82 23.79 38.78
N GLU A 610 -18.12 22.99 37.96
CA GLU A 610 -18.11 23.03 36.48
C GLU A 610 -17.77 21.61 35.96
N PRO A 611 -18.41 21.06 34.89
CA PRO A 611 -18.42 19.60 34.68
C PRO A 611 -17.17 19.07 33.96
N PRO A 612 -16.45 18.08 34.52
CA PRO A 612 -15.39 17.36 33.81
C PRO A 612 -15.94 16.13 33.07
N LYS A 613 -15.36 15.88 31.89
CA LYS A 613 -15.55 14.66 31.07
C LYS A 613 -15.25 13.39 31.88
N PRO A 614 -15.95 12.26 31.64
CA PRO A 614 -15.68 11.02 32.35
C PRO A 614 -14.32 10.42 31.91
N ALA A 615 -13.52 10.02 32.90
CA ALA A 615 -12.35 9.16 32.76
C ALA A 615 -12.79 7.71 32.46
N PRO A 616 -11.96 6.89 31.79
CA PRO A 616 -12.36 5.59 31.28
C PRO A 616 -12.61 4.60 32.42
N VAL A 617 -13.76 3.95 32.39
CA VAL A 617 -14.07 2.77 33.20
C VAL A 617 -13.20 1.62 32.70
N VAL A 618 -12.52 0.91 33.60
CA VAL A 618 -11.90 -0.38 33.29
C VAL A 618 -13.04 -1.35 33.03
N GLU A 619 -13.28 -1.68 31.76
CA GLU A 619 -14.26 -2.70 31.38
C GLU A 619 -13.75 -4.06 31.87
N GLU A 620 -14.48 -4.68 32.80
CA GLU A 620 -14.29 -6.07 33.20
C GLU A 620 -14.36 -6.94 31.93
N ALA A 621 -13.37 -7.79 31.69
CA ALA A 621 -13.32 -8.66 30.53
C ALA A 621 -14.62 -9.47 30.46
N THR A 622 -15.45 -9.15 29.48
CA THR A 622 -16.75 -9.78 29.30
C THR A 622 -16.55 -11.14 28.65
N PHE A 623 -17.46 -12.09 28.88
CA PHE A 623 -17.40 -13.41 28.21
C PHE A 623 -17.32 -13.29 26.67
N LYS A 624 -17.86 -12.20 26.10
CA LYS A 624 -17.70 -11.87 24.68
C LYS A 624 -16.24 -11.69 24.28
N ASP A 625 -15.41 -11.11 25.14
CA ASP A 625 -13.98 -10.89 24.86
C ASP A 625 -13.21 -12.22 24.84
N VAL A 626 -13.58 -13.16 25.72
CA VAL A 626 -13.05 -14.54 25.71
C VAL A 626 -13.42 -15.28 24.42
N VAL A 627 -14.66 -15.09 23.93
CA VAL A 627 -15.11 -15.69 22.67
C VAL A 627 -14.41 -15.05 21.46
N GLU A 628 -14.12 -13.75 21.52
CA GLU A 628 -13.35 -13.04 20.49
C GLU A 628 -11.88 -13.48 20.46
N GLU A 629 -11.26 -13.68 21.63
CA GLU A 629 -9.90 -14.22 21.76
C GLU A 629 -9.81 -15.64 21.19
N PHE A 630 -10.74 -16.53 21.54
CA PHE A 630 -10.82 -17.87 20.96
C PHE A 630 -11.01 -17.85 19.43
N CYS A 631 -11.88 -16.97 18.93
CA CYS A 631 -12.05 -16.80 17.48
C CYS A 631 -10.75 -16.33 16.82
N ALA A 632 -9.99 -15.44 17.47
CA ALA A 632 -8.71 -14.96 16.96
C ALA A 632 -7.64 -16.05 16.92
N GLU A 633 -7.58 -16.92 17.94
CA GLU A 633 -6.66 -18.07 17.98
C GLU A 633 -6.96 -19.07 16.85
N GLU A 634 -8.23 -19.38 16.61
CA GLU A 634 -8.68 -20.35 15.60
C GLU A 634 -8.89 -19.74 14.19
N ASN A 635 -8.44 -18.49 13.96
CA ASN A 635 -8.61 -17.73 12.70
C ASN A 635 -10.07 -17.60 12.21
N LEU A 636 -11.01 -17.56 13.15
CA LEU A 636 -12.44 -17.31 12.91
C LEU A 636 -12.77 -15.83 13.09
N LEU A 637 -13.80 -15.38 12.39
CA LEU A 637 -14.34 -14.02 12.49
C LEU A 637 -15.67 -14.04 13.27
N LEU A 638 -15.77 -13.25 14.34
CA LEU A 638 -17.02 -12.97 15.05
C LEU A 638 -17.64 -11.67 14.47
N ILE A 639 -18.78 -11.80 13.78
CA ILE A 639 -19.45 -10.69 13.08
C ILE A 639 -20.82 -10.42 13.70
N PRO A 640 -21.11 -9.23 14.25
CA PRO A 640 -22.44 -8.90 14.78
C PRO A 640 -23.47 -8.75 13.66
N LEU A 641 -24.60 -9.44 13.75
CA LEU A 641 -25.63 -9.47 12.69
C LEU A 641 -26.65 -8.32 12.77
N ARG A 642 -26.60 -7.46 13.80
CA ARG A 642 -27.58 -6.38 14.06
C ARG A 642 -29.04 -6.87 14.09
N GLU A 643 -29.24 -8.15 14.34
CA GLU A 643 -30.53 -8.81 14.56
C GLU A 643 -30.55 -9.31 16.01
N ALA A 644 -31.72 -9.23 16.65
CA ALA A 644 -31.92 -9.75 18.01
C ALA A 644 -32.66 -11.08 17.94
N HIS A 645 -32.34 -11.99 18.85
CA HIS A 645 -33.06 -13.25 18.99
C HIS A 645 -34.53 -13.00 19.38
N GLU A 646 -35.47 -13.61 18.68
CA GLU A 646 -36.91 -13.30 18.77
C GLU A 646 -37.50 -13.50 20.18
N VAL A 647 -36.96 -14.42 20.98
CA VAL A 647 -37.49 -14.76 22.32
C VAL A 647 -36.72 -14.08 23.45
N THR A 648 -35.41 -13.87 23.28
CA THR A 648 -34.52 -13.39 24.36
C THR A 648 -34.11 -11.94 24.20
N GLY A 649 -34.28 -11.36 23.00
CA GLY A 649 -33.89 -9.99 22.69
C GLY A 649 -32.37 -9.76 22.64
N LEU A 650 -31.56 -10.82 22.76
CA LEU A 650 -30.10 -10.74 22.79
C LEU A 650 -29.52 -10.61 21.36
N PRO A 651 -28.40 -9.88 21.18
CA PRO A 651 -27.80 -9.68 19.88
C PRO A 651 -27.24 -10.99 19.30
N LEU A 652 -27.51 -11.23 18.01
CA LEU A 652 -26.98 -12.35 17.26
C LEU A 652 -25.60 -12.01 16.67
N PHE A 653 -24.68 -12.96 16.77
CA PHE A 653 -23.35 -12.95 16.18
C PHE A 653 -23.21 -14.09 15.17
N ARG A 654 -22.32 -13.93 14.19
CA ARG A 654 -21.95 -14.97 13.24
C ARG A 654 -20.48 -15.31 13.42
N ILE A 655 -20.18 -16.57 13.64
CA ILE A 655 -18.81 -17.11 13.72
C ILE A 655 -18.51 -17.80 12.39
N THR A 656 -17.49 -17.32 11.67
CA THR A 656 -17.18 -17.80 10.31
C THR A 656 -15.69 -17.86 10.03
N ALA A 657 -15.23 -18.90 9.34
CA ALA A 657 -13.87 -18.99 8.81
C ALA A 657 -13.71 -18.27 7.46
N SER A 658 -14.80 -17.75 6.86
CA SER A 658 -14.75 -17.12 5.54
C SER A 658 -14.45 -15.62 5.62
N ALA A 659 -13.37 -15.19 4.97
CA ALA A 659 -13.03 -13.78 4.79
C ALA A 659 -14.13 -12.94 4.08
N THR A 660 -15.12 -13.59 3.46
CA THR A 660 -16.26 -12.91 2.81
C THR A 660 -17.42 -12.59 3.76
N GLY A 661 -17.36 -13.04 5.02
CA GLY A 661 -18.41 -12.84 6.02
C GLY A 661 -19.72 -13.62 5.76
N ARG A 662 -19.72 -14.50 4.75
CA ARG A 662 -20.86 -15.34 4.36
C ARG A 662 -20.60 -16.81 4.69
N GLY A 663 -21.59 -17.48 5.28
CA GLY A 663 -21.47 -18.83 5.83
C GLY A 663 -20.93 -18.80 7.27
N GLY A 664 -21.05 -19.93 7.97
CA GLY A 664 -20.69 -20.06 9.39
C GLY A 664 -21.91 -20.22 10.30
N ALA A 665 -21.66 -20.31 11.60
CA ALA A 665 -22.66 -20.57 12.63
C ALA A 665 -23.20 -19.25 13.20
N VAL A 666 -24.51 -19.17 13.43
CA VAL A 666 -25.16 -18.02 14.09
C VAL A 666 -25.28 -18.35 15.58
N ALA A 667 -24.85 -17.43 16.44
CA ALA A 667 -24.83 -17.65 17.87
C ALA A 667 -25.27 -16.41 18.66
N TYR A 668 -25.77 -16.59 19.87
CA TYR A 668 -25.97 -15.52 20.84
C TYR A 668 -25.30 -15.87 22.17
N LEU A 669 -24.96 -14.82 22.93
CA LEU A 669 -24.29 -14.93 24.22
C LEU A 669 -25.32 -14.66 25.32
N LYS A 670 -25.47 -15.58 26.28
CA LYS A 670 -26.34 -15.39 27.45
C LYS A 670 -25.57 -15.79 28.71
N GLY A 671 -25.15 -14.79 29.49
CA GLY A 671 -24.18 -15.01 30.57
C GLY A 671 -22.87 -15.53 29.99
N ASP A 672 -22.31 -16.58 30.61
CA ASP A 672 -21.04 -17.19 30.22
C ASP A 672 -21.21 -18.41 29.30
N VAL A 673 -22.29 -18.45 28.50
CA VAL A 673 -22.62 -19.57 27.61
C VAL A 673 -22.93 -19.07 26.20
N LEU A 674 -22.32 -19.72 25.21
CA LEU A 674 -22.54 -19.50 23.78
C LEU A 674 -23.63 -20.46 23.25
N TRP A 675 -24.69 -19.90 22.69
CA TRP A 675 -25.81 -20.65 22.12
C TRP A 675 -25.77 -20.56 20.61
N VAL A 676 -25.67 -21.70 19.92
CA VAL A 676 -25.50 -21.78 18.47
C VAL A 676 -26.75 -22.34 17.79
N GLN A 677 -27.18 -21.73 16.69
CA GLN A 677 -28.33 -22.15 15.91
C GLN A 677 -28.05 -23.45 15.16
N ASN A 678 -28.97 -24.40 15.22
CA ASN A 678 -28.84 -25.65 14.48
C ASN A 678 -29.01 -25.43 12.95
N LYS A 679 -28.18 -26.09 12.14
CA LYS A 679 -28.15 -25.97 10.67
C LYS A 679 -29.39 -26.58 9.99
N LYS A 680 -30.03 -27.57 10.64
CA LYS A 680 -31.22 -28.25 10.12
C LYS A 680 -32.52 -27.55 10.55
N ASP A 681 -32.62 -27.20 11.83
CA ASP A 681 -33.79 -26.54 12.41
C ASP A 681 -33.43 -25.18 13.00
N LYS A 682 -33.82 -24.11 12.31
CA LYS A 682 -33.50 -22.72 12.69
C LYS A 682 -34.18 -22.24 13.97
N SER A 683 -35.18 -22.97 14.46
CA SER A 683 -35.89 -22.68 15.72
C SER A 683 -35.19 -23.25 16.96
N ILE A 684 -34.21 -24.13 16.78
CA ILE A 684 -33.52 -24.84 17.88
C ILE A 684 -32.12 -24.26 18.06
N TRP A 685 -31.81 -23.89 19.31
CA TRP A 685 -30.52 -23.33 19.73
C TRP A 685 -29.89 -24.23 20.78
N GLU A 686 -28.65 -24.62 20.57
CA GLU A 686 -27.92 -25.56 21.43
C GLU A 686 -26.77 -24.83 22.14
N PRO A 687 -26.58 -25.05 23.46
CA PRO A 687 -25.42 -24.53 24.15
C PRO A 687 -24.18 -25.28 23.63
N THR A 688 -23.20 -24.55 23.12
CA THR A 688 -21.97 -25.11 22.54
C THR A 688 -20.76 -24.53 23.27
N GLY A 689 -19.77 -25.38 23.55
CA GLY A 689 -18.51 -24.96 24.16
C GLY A 689 -17.59 -24.23 23.17
N LEU A 690 -16.48 -23.71 23.68
CA LEU A 690 -15.36 -23.21 22.88
C LEU A 690 -14.42 -24.38 22.56
N ASP A 691 -14.89 -25.28 21.71
CA ASP A 691 -14.21 -26.53 21.36
C ASP A 691 -14.18 -26.74 19.83
N GLU A 692 -13.45 -27.77 19.37
CA GLU A 692 -13.31 -28.11 17.95
C GLU A 692 -14.67 -28.28 17.24
N GLY A 693 -15.74 -28.64 17.97
CA GLY A 693 -17.10 -28.72 17.45
C GLY A 693 -17.65 -27.36 16.97
N LEU A 694 -17.29 -26.25 17.62
CA LEU A 694 -17.66 -24.90 17.19
C LEU A 694 -16.90 -24.50 15.92
N VAL A 695 -15.61 -24.84 15.84
CA VAL A 695 -14.76 -24.60 14.66
C VAL A 695 -15.31 -25.34 13.44
N ALA A 696 -15.67 -26.63 13.59
CA ALA A 696 -16.28 -27.41 12.52
C ALA A 696 -17.59 -26.79 12.01
N LYS A 697 -18.46 -26.33 12.93
CA LYS A 697 -19.70 -25.61 12.59
C LYS A 697 -19.43 -24.28 11.89
N ALA A 698 -18.36 -23.56 12.25
CA ALA A 698 -17.96 -22.28 11.66
C ALA A 698 -17.31 -22.41 10.28
N GLU A 699 -16.59 -23.50 10.03
CA GLU A 699 -16.05 -23.88 8.71
C GLU A 699 -17.10 -24.49 7.78
N GLY A 700 -18.25 -24.87 8.33
CA GLY A 700 -19.39 -25.43 7.60
C GLY A 700 -19.30 -26.93 7.32
N ARG A 701 -18.42 -27.65 8.03
CA ARG A 701 -18.27 -29.12 7.96
C ARG A 701 -19.40 -29.85 8.68
#